data_AF-A0AAN5KTX0-F1
#
_entry.id   AF-A0AAN5KTX0-F1
#
_cell.length_a   1.000
_cell.length_b   1.000
_cell.length_c   1.000
_cell.angle_alpha   90.00
_cell.angle_beta   90.00
_cell.angle_gamma   90.00
#
_symmetry.space_group_name_H-M   'P 1'
#
loop_
_entity.id
_entity.type
_entity.pdbx_description
1 polymer ?
#
loop_
_entity_poly.entity_id
_entity_poly.type
_entity_poly.pdbx_seq_one_letter_code
_entity_poly.pdbx_strand_id
1 'polypeptide(L)'
;MPKYVEGVELTQEGMHAIFARMGYGNITSGSIYNGVPTIDTGALNNQRFMPVLTGVGPHRDSGHWIMLIKGPGNQYYLFDPLGKASGEGYQNILAAQLPMGSTLSVIPNGSNLNRGLCGYWVASVGLRAQQALNQHNPPTLLNLGQTITDEMRNELDHDGYRKITGWLRAVADEFPHGDEQFDAKALREATEKDLKIEFPTLVLPGKDTSPKESPTTPTTPQVALKHSLDSKLLETDDDVLETINYVHKEYLNKDYPGPLKNPKDPKEGRIPPDEQSRVNHGLAHTVRTMACAEVMIEEARKAQLRGETLGKAKNGQTLADVTPEEMKKILIAQAFFVVGRDDERSGTDEKLGRNFYAEYHEQSEQAFRKYVEDNKLIGKIFKDQKEVDFYAAIILDKDHDWTATPAHILINQGHMVDLMRVKTPSEVTLEKAFNALKNTVGSKGAEAVLKAHRDFFFATGAVVPLINPEAIDDPSRGGPYENPYSGEKFVIVEGKEPKSTKDLPKPVGRNYKLKDNERFLTIKEYYAFPDVQQAYPGYKTRLEGTPYYLPTRLARECEQDPAKCLGAIQKTRSKLQTDAIKNGFQSSSDKARRQPNMDEIAAASIIQQILANPDCIHDDHVLINGQKLEEKFFRDLLAKCEMAVVGSLLNDTDMGNIDTLMRHEKDTEFHSTNTEAVPVKIGEYWINDQRINNSRNNITQKKHDLIFLMQNDAWYFSRVNAIAQNRDKGSSFKEVLITTLMTPLTSKALVDTSRAEPPTRLFRGLSFSEEFTKGLIDQANTIIANTENTLFTDLSTEAFKQIKLNDLSKISSRTNASTTTNINLVIETWDSNVIFEMLDPDGLLHPKQVGRHGAGTESEFSVYLPEDVALVPVKVTLDGKTKKGENRYAFTFVAVKSPDFIPRHESGYAVEPFLR
;
A
#
# COMPACT_ATOMS: atom_id res chain seq x y z
N MET A 1 10.17 -15.98 -2.42
CA MET A 1 9.02 -16.65 -1.80
C MET A 1 9.32 -18.13 -1.74
N PRO A 2 8.69 -18.89 -0.83
CA PRO A 2 8.83 -20.33 -0.90
C PRO A 2 8.24 -20.85 -2.20
N LYS A 3 8.94 -21.79 -2.83
CA LYS A 3 8.61 -22.24 -4.19
C LYS A 3 7.26 -22.97 -4.25
N TYR A 4 6.92 -23.74 -3.22
CA TYR A 4 5.81 -24.69 -3.22
C TYR A 4 4.64 -24.30 -2.32
N VAL A 5 4.89 -23.61 -1.21
CA VAL A 5 3.83 -23.22 -0.26
C VAL A 5 3.90 -21.74 0.07
N GLU A 6 2.84 -21.00 -0.24
CA GLU A 6 2.69 -19.60 0.15
C GLU A 6 1.75 -19.50 1.35
N GLY A 7 2.32 -19.23 2.53
CA GLY A 7 1.58 -19.24 3.80
C GLY A 7 1.19 -20.66 4.23
N VAL A 8 0.04 -21.13 3.75
CA VAL A 8 -0.50 -22.50 3.95
C VAL A 8 -1.17 -23.05 2.69
N GLU A 9 -1.18 -22.27 1.60
CA GLU A 9 -1.75 -22.69 0.31
C GLU A 9 -0.65 -23.13 -0.64
N LEU A 10 -0.97 -24.11 -1.49
CA LEU A 10 -0.03 -24.59 -2.50
C LEU A 10 0.04 -23.59 -3.65
N THR A 11 1.25 -23.25 -4.09
CA THR A 11 1.45 -22.61 -5.39
C THR A 11 1.12 -23.60 -6.52
N GLN A 12 1.00 -23.17 -7.77
CA GLN A 12 0.84 -24.09 -8.90
C GLN A 12 2.04 -25.05 -9.00
N GLU A 13 3.27 -24.56 -8.79
CA GLU A 13 4.45 -25.41 -8.71
C GLU A 13 4.41 -26.37 -7.52
N GLY A 14 3.91 -25.91 -6.35
CA GLY A 14 3.74 -26.75 -5.17
C GLY A 14 2.67 -27.82 -5.34
N MET A 15 1.59 -27.49 -6.05
CA MET A 15 0.56 -28.44 -6.43
C MET A 15 1.15 -29.52 -7.36
N HIS A 16 1.97 -29.14 -8.33
CA HIS A 16 2.63 -30.13 -9.18
C HIS A 16 3.65 -30.96 -8.40
N ALA A 17 4.40 -30.34 -7.49
CA ALA A 17 5.41 -30.99 -6.68
C ALA A 17 4.81 -31.99 -5.68
N ILE A 18 3.71 -31.65 -4.98
CA ILE A 18 3.05 -32.56 -4.04
C ILE A 18 2.48 -33.77 -4.79
N PHE A 19 1.84 -33.55 -5.95
CA PHE A 19 1.31 -34.64 -6.76
C PHE A 19 2.42 -35.51 -7.35
N ALA A 20 3.55 -34.94 -7.76
CA ALA A 20 4.72 -35.70 -8.17
C ALA A 20 5.24 -36.60 -7.04
N ARG A 21 5.26 -36.12 -5.79
CA ARG A 21 5.61 -36.95 -4.62
C ARG A 21 4.59 -38.02 -4.27
N MET A 22 3.36 -37.87 -4.77
CA MET A 22 2.31 -38.87 -4.62
C MET A 22 2.25 -39.87 -5.80
N GLY A 23 3.25 -39.88 -6.68
CA GLY A 23 3.31 -40.77 -7.86
C GLY A 23 2.60 -40.22 -9.11
N TYR A 24 2.18 -38.96 -9.10
CA TYR A 24 1.52 -38.27 -10.22
C TYR A 24 2.43 -37.20 -10.84
N GLY A 25 3.61 -37.61 -11.32
CA GLY A 25 4.71 -36.72 -11.76
C GLY A 25 4.45 -35.81 -12.98
N ASN A 26 3.33 -35.98 -13.69
CA ASN A 26 2.99 -35.23 -14.92
C ASN A 26 1.52 -34.74 -14.89
N ILE A 27 1.05 -34.23 -13.76
CA ILE A 27 -0.30 -33.66 -13.71
C ILE A 27 -0.38 -32.31 -14.42
N THR A 28 -1.46 -32.13 -15.15
CA THR A 28 -1.92 -30.86 -15.70
C THR A 28 -3.02 -30.32 -14.78
N SER A 29 -2.82 -29.10 -14.28
CA SER A 29 -3.81 -28.35 -13.53
C SER A 29 -4.59 -27.40 -14.44
N GLY A 30 -5.87 -27.18 -14.13
CA GLY A 30 -6.69 -26.16 -14.77
C GLY A 30 -6.63 -24.84 -14.01
N SER A 31 -7.26 -23.80 -14.57
CA SER A 31 -7.41 -22.51 -13.90
C SER A 31 -8.75 -21.84 -14.20
N ILE A 32 -9.20 -20.94 -13.32
CA ILE A 32 -10.32 -20.02 -13.58
C ILE A 32 -9.82 -18.60 -13.35
N TYR A 33 -9.57 -17.89 -14.44
CA TYR A 33 -9.02 -16.54 -14.47
C TYR A 33 -10.11 -15.53 -14.83
N ASN A 34 -10.41 -14.57 -13.95
CA ASN A 34 -11.50 -13.60 -14.14
C ASN A 34 -12.84 -14.23 -14.58
N GLY A 35 -13.20 -15.38 -14.01
CA GLY A 35 -14.41 -16.13 -14.36
C GLY A 35 -14.32 -16.93 -15.66
N VAL A 36 -13.18 -16.91 -16.36
CA VAL A 36 -12.93 -17.69 -17.58
C VAL A 36 -12.12 -18.95 -17.23
N PRO A 37 -12.71 -20.16 -17.41
CA PRO A 37 -12.06 -21.41 -17.12
C PRO A 37 -11.14 -21.85 -18.27
N THR A 38 -9.93 -22.31 -17.93
CA THR A 38 -8.99 -22.98 -18.84
C THR A 38 -8.83 -24.42 -18.37
N ILE A 39 -9.48 -25.36 -19.07
CA ILE A 39 -9.51 -26.79 -18.72
C ILE A 39 -9.03 -27.60 -19.92
N ASP A 40 -7.95 -28.37 -19.73
CA ASP A 40 -7.54 -29.38 -20.71
C ASP A 40 -8.37 -30.66 -20.50
N THR A 41 -9.41 -30.83 -21.31
CA THR A 41 -10.29 -32.00 -21.22
C THR A 41 -9.59 -33.31 -21.58
N GLY A 42 -8.54 -33.28 -22.42
CA GLY A 42 -7.72 -34.45 -22.74
C GLY A 42 -6.94 -34.90 -21.50
N ALA A 43 -6.25 -33.97 -20.85
CA ALA A 43 -5.52 -34.23 -19.62
C ALA A 43 -6.45 -34.68 -18.48
N LEU A 44 -7.61 -34.01 -18.30
CA LEU A 44 -8.62 -34.41 -17.30
C LEU A 44 -9.10 -35.84 -17.50
N ASN A 45 -9.35 -36.25 -18.75
CA ASN A 45 -9.80 -37.61 -19.06
C ASN A 45 -8.70 -38.66 -18.81
N ASN A 46 -7.45 -38.33 -19.14
CA ASN A 46 -6.31 -39.22 -18.94
C ASN A 46 -5.95 -39.38 -17.46
N GLN A 47 -5.88 -38.26 -16.72
CA GLN A 47 -5.56 -38.22 -15.30
C GLN A 47 -6.70 -38.70 -14.40
N ARG A 48 -7.93 -38.72 -14.92
CA ARG A 48 -9.19 -38.93 -14.18
C ARG A 48 -9.52 -37.86 -13.13
N PHE A 49 -8.65 -36.87 -12.94
CA PHE A 49 -8.89 -35.67 -12.15
C PHE A 49 -8.05 -34.51 -12.68
N MET A 50 -8.40 -33.30 -12.27
CA MET A 50 -7.65 -32.09 -12.52
C MET A 50 -7.81 -31.15 -11.31
N PRO A 51 -6.73 -30.80 -10.60
CA PRO A 51 -6.76 -29.69 -9.68
C PRO A 51 -6.93 -28.39 -10.48
N VAL A 52 -7.84 -27.53 -10.05
CA VAL A 52 -8.18 -26.27 -10.72
C VAL A 52 -7.96 -25.13 -9.75
N LEU A 53 -7.08 -24.20 -10.12
CA LEU A 53 -6.83 -23.00 -9.34
C LEU A 53 -7.85 -21.92 -9.69
N THR A 54 -8.62 -21.44 -8.72
CA THR A 54 -9.69 -20.46 -8.95
C THR A 54 -9.33 -19.09 -8.38
N GLY A 55 -9.84 -18.02 -9.02
CA GLY A 55 -9.65 -16.65 -8.55
C GLY A 55 -8.26 -16.08 -8.84
N VAL A 56 -7.61 -16.57 -9.89
CA VAL A 56 -6.29 -16.07 -10.32
C VAL A 56 -6.41 -14.76 -11.08
N GLY A 57 -5.66 -13.75 -10.62
CA GLY A 57 -5.31 -12.55 -11.37
C GLY A 57 -3.93 -12.73 -12.05
N PRO A 58 -3.45 -11.76 -12.85
CA PRO A 58 -2.32 -11.97 -13.76
C PRO A 58 -0.97 -12.26 -13.07
N HIS A 59 -0.92 -12.17 -11.73
CA HIS A 59 0.28 -12.28 -10.91
C HIS A 59 0.08 -13.16 -9.64
N ARG A 60 -0.95 -14.02 -9.59
CA ARG A 60 -1.16 -14.95 -8.46
C ARG A 60 -0.88 -16.39 -8.90
N ASP A 61 0.10 -17.02 -8.26
CA ASP A 61 0.46 -18.43 -8.50
C ASP A 61 -0.09 -19.38 -7.39
N SER A 62 -0.85 -18.85 -6.42
CA SER A 62 -1.49 -19.57 -5.32
C SER A 62 -2.90 -19.02 -5.05
N GLY A 63 -3.81 -19.79 -4.46
CA GLY A 63 -5.22 -19.37 -4.28
C GLY A 63 -6.17 -20.51 -3.91
N HIS A 64 -7.46 -20.35 -4.25
CA HIS A 64 -8.49 -21.34 -3.93
C HIS A 64 -8.45 -22.53 -4.89
N TRP A 65 -7.99 -23.68 -4.40
CA TRP A 65 -7.94 -24.92 -5.17
C TRP A 65 -9.23 -25.74 -5.04
N ILE A 66 -9.77 -26.17 -6.18
CA ILE A 66 -10.85 -27.16 -6.29
C ILE A 66 -10.38 -28.35 -7.13
N MET A 67 -11.09 -29.47 -7.10
CA MET A 67 -10.76 -30.64 -7.93
C MET A 67 -11.93 -31.02 -8.82
N LEU A 68 -11.69 -31.01 -10.13
CA LEU A 68 -12.59 -31.56 -11.13
C LEU A 68 -12.26 -33.04 -11.34
N ILE A 69 -13.24 -33.92 -11.19
CA ILE A 69 -13.07 -35.37 -11.17
C ILE A 69 -13.83 -35.99 -12.34
N LYS A 70 -13.18 -36.90 -13.07
CA LYS A 70 -13.81 -37.67 -14.13
C LYS A 70 -14.46 -38.93 -13.56
N GLY A 71 -15.77 -39.07 -13.76
CA GLY A 71 -16.53 -40.29 -13.46
C GLY A 71 -16.68 -41.24 -14.65
N PRO A 72 -17.50 -42.30 -14.53
CA PRO A 72 -17.85 -43.18 -15.65
C PRO A 72 -18.64 -42.44 -16.76
N GLY A 73 -18.46 -42.85 -18.02
CA GLY A 73 -19.22 -42.30 -19.16
C GLY A 73 -18.97 -40.79 -19.37
N ASN A 74 -20.03 -39.98 -19.43
CA ASN A 74 -19.96 -38.52 -19.52
C ASN A 74 -20.26 -37.82 -18.17
N GLN A 75 -20.08 -38.52 -17.05
CA GLN A 75 -20.21 -37.91 -15.71
C GLN A 75 -18.90 -37.31 -15.22
N TYR A 76 -19.03 -36.17 -14.54
CA TYR A 76 -17.97 -35.41 -13.90
C TYR A 76 -18.45 -34.96 -12.52
N TYR A 77 -17.52 -34.82 -11.59
CA TYR A 77 -17.81 -34.39 -10.24
C TYR A 77 -16.90 -33.23 -9.85
N LEU A 78 -17.41 -32.34 -8.99
CA LEU A 78 -16.65 -31.22 -8.46
C LEU A 78 -16.50 -31.38 -6.96
N PHE A 79 -15.26 -31.44 -6.49
CA PHE A 79 -14.93 -31.33 -5.08
C PHE A 79 -14.40 -29.93 -4.79
N ASP A 80 -15.06 -29.22 -3.89
CA ASP A 80 -14.60 -27.95 -3.35
C ASP A 80 -14.39 -28.10 -1.84
N PRO A 81 -13.16 -27.93 -1.32
CA PRO A 81 -12.90 -27.96 0.12
C PRO A 81 -13.75 -26.99 0.95
N LEU A 82 -14.20 -25.87 0.39
CA LEU A 82 -15.12 -24.90 1.02
C LEU A 82 -16.58 -25.38 1.06
N GLY A 83 -16.87 -26.56 0.51
CA GLY A 83 -18.17 -27.22 0.60
C GLY A 83 -19.08 -26.96 -0.59
N LYS A 84 -20.24 -27.61 -0.54
CA LYS A 84 -21.20 -27.69 -1.65
C LYS A 84 -21.53 -26.34 -2.30
N ALA A 85 -21.90 -25.35 -1.49
CA ALA A 85 -22.36 -24.05 -1.99
C ALA A 85 -21.26 -23.31 -2.77
N SER A 86 -20.00 -23.43 -2.34
CA SER A 86 -18.85 -22.88 -3.07
C SER A 86 -18.65 -23.58 -4.41
N GLY A 87 -18.68 -24.92 -4.42
CA GLY A 87 -18.57 -25.70 -5.65
C GLY A 87 -19.69 -25.42 -6.66
N GLU A 88 -20.93 -25.23 -6.20
CA GLU A 88 -22.08 -24.87 -7.05
C GLU A 88 -21.86 -23.52 -7.77
N GLY A 89 -21.10 -22.60 -7.17
CA GLY A 89 -20.69 -21.34 -7.81
C GLY A 89 -19.83 -21.53 -9.07
N TYR A 90 -19.05 -22.61 -9.16
CA TYR A 90 -18.19 -22.91 -10.31
C TYR A 90 -18.81 -23.89 -11.31
N GLN A 91 -19.91 -24.56 -10.93
CA GLN A 91 -20.49 -25.66 -11.69
C GLN A 91 -20.86 -25.27 -13.13
N ASN A 92 -21.54 -24.15 -13.32
CA ASN A 92 -21.97 -23.71 -14.66
C ASN A 92 -20.78 -23.33 -15.56
N ILE A 93 -19.78 -22.67 -14.98
CA ILE A 93 -18.59 -22.19 -15.71
C ILE A 93 -17.74 -23.39 -16.15
N LEU A 94 -17.51 -24.36 -15.27
CA LEU A 94 -16.74 -25.56 -15.59
C LEU A 94 -17.50 -26.50 -16.52
N ALA A 95 -18.81 -26.66 -16.35
CA ALA A 95 -19.63 -27.50 -17.22
C ALA A 95 -19.58 -27.04 -18.69
N ALA A 96 -19.45 -25.73 -18.95
CA ALA A 96 -19.32 -25.18 -20.29
C ALA A 96 -18.03 -25.60 -21.03
N GLN A 97 -17.00 -26.06 -20.31
CA GLN A 97 -15.75 -26.56 -20.88
C GLN A 97 -15.73 -28.08 -21.09
N LEU A 98 -16.76 -28.79 -20.62
CA LEU A 98 -16.84 -30.25 -20.72
C LEU A 98 -17.48 -30.69 -22.05
N PRO A 99 -17.22 -31.93 -22.51
CA PRO A 99 -17.83 -32.47 -23.73
C PRO A 99 -19.36 -32.35 -23.74
N MET A 100 -19.94 -32.09 -24.91
CA MET A 100 -21.38 -31.94 -25.07
C MET A 100 -22.15 -33.16 -24.54
N GLY A 101 -23.18 -32.93 -23.72
CA GLY A 101 -23.93 -33.99 -23.05
C GLY A 101 -23.32 -34.49 -21.74
N SER A 102 -22.29 -33.82 -21.21
CA SER A 102 -21.72 -34.11 -19.88
C SER A 102 -22.61 -33.64 -18.73
N THR A 103 -22.57 -34.36 -17.62
CA THR A 103 -23.19 -33.94 -16.35
C THR A 103 -22.09 -33.66 -15.33
N LEU A 104 -22.09 -32.46 -14.74
CA LEU A 104 -21.20 -32.08 -13.65
C LEU A 104 -22.02 -32.01 -12.34
N SER A 105 -21.67 -32.80 -11.34
CA SER A 105 -22.33 -32.80 -10.02
C SER A 105 -21.37 -32.42 -8.90
N VAL A 106 -21.78 -31.52 -8.01
CA VAL A 106 -20.95 -31.08 -6.88
C VAL A 106 -21.06 -32.08 -5.73
N ILE A 107 -19.92 -32.48 -5.16
CA ILE A 107 -19.88 -33.33 -3.98
C ILE A 107 -20.37 -32.52 -2.76
N PRO A 108 -21.38 -32.99 -2.02
CA PRO A 108 -21.98 -32.23 -0.94
C PRO A 108 -21.20 -32.33 0.38
N ASN A 109 -19.93 -31.91 0.42
CA ASN A 109 -19.13 -31.84 1.65
C ASN A 109 -19.42 -30.56 2.47
N GLY A 110 -19.12 -30.62 3.78
CA GLY A 110 -19.34 -29.53 4.72
C GLY A 110 -18.42 -28.32 4.50
N SER A 111 -18.89 -27.12 4.85
CA SER A 111 -18.26 -25.84 4.46
C SER A 111 -17.24 -25.26 5.45
N ASN A 112 -17.15 -25.80 6.67
CA ASN A 112 -16.40 -25.17 7.78
C ASN A 112 -15.10 -25.91 8.14
N LEU A 113 -14.62 -26.81 7.26
CA LEU A 113 -13.47 -27.68 7.52
C LEU A 113 -12.25 -27.34 6.67
N ASN A 114 -12.38 -26.46 5.68
CA ASN A 114 -11.24 -26.09 4.84
C ASN A 114 -10.11 -25.41 5.63
N ARG A 115 -10.44 -24.45 6.52
CA ARG A 115 -9.49 -23.67 7.33
C ARG A 115 -8.31 -23.04 6.53
N GLY A 116 -8.46 -22.84 5.22
CA GLY A 116 -7.40 -22.31 4.33
C GLY A 116 -6.35 -23.35 3.93
N LEU A 117 -6.77 -24.61 3.76
CA LEU A 117 -5.93 -25.74 3.36
C LEU A 117 -6.41 -26.31 2.02
N CYS A 118 -6.93 -25.47 1.11
CA CYS A 118 -7.60 -25.93 -0.10
C CYS A 118 -6.69 -26.85 -0.92
N GLY A 119 -5.44 -26.44 -1.10
CA GLY A 119 -4.46 -27.24 -1.83
C GLY A 119 -4.19 -28.61 -1.18
N TYR A 120 -4.03 -28.65 0.14
CA TYR A 120 -3.82 -29.90 0.89
C TYR A 120 -5.04 -30.81 0.81
N TRP A 121 -6.26 -30.28 0.95
CA TRP A 121 -7.48 -31.09 0.87
C TRP A 121 -7.71 -31.66 -0.53
N VAL A 122 -7.44 -30.88 -1.58
CA VAL A 122 -7.45 -31.37 -2.97
C VAL A 122 -6.46 -32.53 -3.15
N ALA A 123 -5.26 -32.42 -2.59
CA ALA A 123 -4.24 -33.46 -2.63
C ALA A 123 -4.45 -34.63 -1.64
N SER A 124 -5.35 -34.49 -0.66
CA SER A 124 -5.69 -35.51 0.34
C SER A 124 -7.05 -36.14 0.01
N VAL A 125 -8.12 -35.64 0.63
CA VAL A 125 -9.50 -36.15 0.47
C VAL A 125 -10.01 -36.05 -0.98
N GLY A 126 -9.51 -35.11 -1.79
CA GLY A 126 -9.87 -35.00 -3.20
C GLY A 126 -9.46 -36.23 -4.03
N LEU A 127 -8.23 -36.73 -3.81
CA LEU A 127 -7.76 -37.97 -4.45
C LEU A 127 -8.55 -39.20 -3.98
N ARG A 128 -8.85 -39.29 -2.68
CA ARG A 128 -9.69 -40.39 -2.15
C ARG A 128 -11.11 -40.35 -2.70
N ALA A 129 -11.68 -39.15 -2.88
CA ALA A 129 -12.97 -38.97 -3.52
C ALA A 129 -12.95 -39.41 -4.99
N GLN A 130 -11.90 -39.06 -5.74
CA GLN A 130 -11.72 -39.50 -7.12
C GLN A 130 -11.72 -41.03 -7.22
N GLN A 131 -11.01 -41.71 -6.33
CA GLN A 131 -10.94 -43.16 -6.33
C GLN A 131 -12.30 -43.79 -5.98
N ALA A 132 -12.97 -43.31 -4.93
CA ALA A 132 -14.28 -43.81 -4.53
C ALA A 132 -15.30 -43.70 -5.67
N LEU A 133 -15.29 -42.60 -6.42
CA LEU A 133 -16.17 -42.36 -7.56
C LEU A 133 -15.85 -43.22 -8.79
N ASN A 134 -14.65 -43.80 -8.86
CA ASN A 134 -14.21 -44.65 -9.98
C ASN A 134 -14.17 -46.15 -9.63
N GLN A 135 -14.68 -46.55 -8.46
CA GLN A 135 -14.89 -47.96 -8.12
C GLN A 135 -16.05 -48.57 -8.94
N HIS A 136 -16.08 -49.90 -9.08
CA HIS A 136 -17.14 -50.60 -9.80
C HIS A 136 -18.54 -50.29 -9.25
N ASN A 137 -18.66 -50.09 -7.93
CA ASN A 137 -19.88 -49.70 -7.23
C ASN A 137 -19.60 -48.43 -6.40
N PRO A 138 -19.64 -47.23 -7.00
CA PRO A 138 -19.31 -46.00 -6.30
C PRO A 138 -20.38 -45.65 -5.25
N PRO A 139 -20.01 -45.00 -4.14
CA PRO A 139 -20.98 -44.50 -3.15
C PRO A 139 -21.89 -43.43 -3.77
N THR A 140 -23.07 -43.21 -3.17
CA THR A 140 -23.89 -42.05 -3.52
C THR A 140 -23.14 -40.76 -3.19
N LEU A 141 -23.39 -39.68 -3.93
CA LEU A 141 -22.73 -38.39 -3.68
C LEU A 141 -22.96 -37.89 -2.24
N LEU A 142 -24.14 -38.13 -1.68
CA LEU A 142 -24.43 -37.77 -0.29
C LEU A 142 -23.54 -38.52 0.71
N ASN A 143 -23.41 -39.84 0.54
CA ASN A 143 -22.57 -40.66 1.41
C ASN A 143 -21.09 -40.30 1.24
N LEU A 144 -20.66 -40.01 0.02
CA LEU A 144 -19.29 -39.57 -0.26
C LEU A 144 -19.00 -38.19 0.37
N GLY A 145 -19.91 -37.23 0.22
CA GLY A 145 -19.78 -35.91 0.83
C GLY A 145 -19.71 -35.97 2.36
N GLN A 146 -20.52 -36.84 2.98
CA GLN A 146 -20.45 -37.11 4.42
C GLN A 146 -19.12 -37.74 4.82
N THR A 147 -18.65 -38.75 4.07
CA THR A 147 -17.37 -39.42 4.32
C THR A 147 -16.21 -38.43 4.26
N ILE A 148 -16.15 -37.59 3.22
CA ILE A 148 -15.13 -36.54 3.10
C ILE A 148 -15.21 -35.55 4.27
N THR A 149 -16.42 -35.15 4.65
CA THR A 149 -16.64 -34.23 5.78
C THR A 149 -16.10 -34.82 7.08
N ASP A 150 -16.36 -36.10 7.32
CA ASP A 150 -15.89 -36.77 8.52
C ASP A 150 -14.37 -37.02 8.48
N GLU A 151 -13.80 -37.33 7.32
CA GLU A 151 -12.34 -37.46 7.14
C GLU A 151 -11.61 -36.13 7.38
N MET A 152 -12.09 -35.03 6.81
CA MET A 152 -11.54 -33.69 7.04
C MET A 152 -11.65 -33.32 8.52
N ARG A 153 -12.78 -33.63 9.18
CA ARG A 153 -12.96 -33.37 10.62
C ARG A 153 -11.97 -34.20 11.45
N ASN A 154 -11.87 -35.49 11.19
CA ASN A 154 -10.97 -36.39 11.90
C ASN A 154 -9.49 -36.00 11.73
N GLU A 155 -9.10 -35.52 10.54
CA GLU A 155 -7.75 -35.01 10.28
C GLU A 155 -7.47 -33.67 10.98
N LEU A 156 -8.51 -32.91 11.35
CA LEU A 156 -8.37 -31.65 12.10
C LEU A 156 -8.40 -31.85 13.62
N ASP A 157 -9.03 -32.93 14.10
CA ASP A 157 -9.03 -33.30 15.51
C ASP A 157 -7.60 -33.56 16.04
N HIS A 158 -7.41 -33.49 17.35
CA HIS A 158 -6.12 -33.77 18.02
C HIS A 158 -4.93 -32.97 17.45
N ASP A 159 -5.08 -31.64 17.36
CA ASP A 159 -4.07 -30.69 16.85
C ASP A 159 -3.73 -30.88 15.35
N GLY A 160 -4.66 -31.47 14.60
CA GLY A 160 -4.49 -31.81 13.20
C GLY A 160 -4.19 -30.62 12.29
N TYR A 161 -4.87 -29.49 12.50
CA TYR A 161 -4.60 -28.25 11.74
C TYR A 161 -3.15 -27.78 11.88
N ARG A 162 -2.60 -27.82 13.11
CA ARG A 162 -1.22 -27.40 13.37
C ARG A 162 -0.21 -28.37 12.77
N LYS A 163 -0.50 -29.68 12.80
CA LYS A 163 0.32 -30.70 12.14
C LYS A 163 0.39 -30.49 10.63
N ILE A 164 -0.77 -30.30 9.99
CA ILE A 164 -0.85 -30.06 8.55
C ILE A 164 -0.11 -28.77 8.17
N THR A 165 -0.37 -27.66 8.86
CA THR A 165 0.29 -26.38 8.56
C THR A 165 1.77 -26.35 8.91
N GLY A 166 2.19 -27.01 10.00
CA GLY A 166 3.59 -27.19 10.37
C GLY A 166 4.35 -27.99 9.30
N TRP A 167 3.74 -29.05 8.79
CA TRP A 167 4.29 -29.82 7.68
C TRP A 167 4.38 -29.01 6.39
N LEU A 168 3.31 -28.33 5.98
CA LEU A 168 3.30 -27.48 4.78
C LEU A 168 4.38 -26.39 4.81
N ARG A 169 4.66 -25.81 5.99
CA ARG A 169 5.77 -24.86 6.17
C ARG A 169 7.15 -25.52 6.07
N ALA A 170 7.28 -26.74 6.57
CA ALA A 170 8.54 -27.49 6.49
C ALA A 170 8.89 -27.89 5.04
N VAL A 171 7.89 -28.07 4.18
CA VAL A 171 8.05 -28.43 2.75
C VAL A 171 7.89 -27.25 1.80
N ALA A 172 7.98 -26.02 2.31
CA ALA A 172 7.65 -24.81 1.55
C ALA A 172 8.55 -24.56 0.33
N ASP A 173 9.79 -25.04 0.36
CA ASP A 173 10.75 -24.94 -0.73
C ASP A 173 11.04 -26.28 -1.42
N GLU A 174 10.93 -27.38 -0.67
CA GLU A 174 11.18 -28.72 -1.19
C GLU A 174 10.40 -29.79 -0.40
N PHE A 175 9.82 -30.75 -1.11
CA PHE A 175 9.29 -31.96 -0.48
C PHE A 175 10.41 -32.98 -0.24
N PRO A 176 10.51 -33.58 0.98
CA PRO A 176 11.54 -34.55 1.32
C PRO A 176 11.67 -35.71 0.33
N HIS A 177 12.88 -36.25 0.22
CA HIS A 177 13.11 -37.49 -0.52
C HIS A 177 12.60 -38.70 0.27
N GLY A 178 11.84 -39.58 -0.38
CA GLY A 178 11.25 -40.78 0.21
C GLY A 178 10.38 -41.53 -0.80
N ASP A 179 9.82 -42.66 -0.38
CA ASP A 179 8.90 -43.48 -1.19
C ASP A 179 7.62 -42.69 -1.53
N GLU A 180 7.10 -42.91 -2.74
CA GLU A 180 5.86 -42.29 -3.19
C GLU A 180 4.68 -42.65 -2.26
N GLN A 181 3.86 -41.65 -1.94
CA GLN A 181 2.75 -41.80 -1.01
C GLN A 181 1.41 -41.65 -1.71
N PHE A 182 0.38 -42.28 -1.17
CA PHE A 182 -0.91 -42.40 -1.86
C PHE A 182 -1.69 -41.09 -1.98
N ASP A 183 -1.59 -40.25 -0.95
CA ASP A 183 -2.25 -38.95 -0.86
C ASP A 183 -1.45 -38.02 0.09
N ALA A 184 -1.86 -36.75 0.20
CA ALA A 184 -1.12 -35.76 0.98
C ALA A 184 -1.12 -36.05 2.49
N LYS A 185 -2.12 -36.77 3.02
CA LYS A 185 -2.15 -37.19 4.42
C LYS A 185 -1.07 -38.23 4.66
N ALA A 186 -1.01 -39.28 3.84
CA ALA A 186 0.01 -40.31 3.92
C ALA A 186 1.41 -39.71 3.73
N LEU A 187 1.56 -38.77 2.78
CA LEU A 187 2.82 -38.06 2.55
C LEU A 187 3.29 -37.27 3.78
N ARG A 188 2.37 -36.55 4.42
CA ARG A 188 2.66 -35.87 5.68
C ARG A 188 3.08 -36.87 6.75
N GLU A 189 2.26 -37.88 7.04
CA GLU A 189 2.52 -38.84 8.12
C GLU A 189 3.84 -39.60 7.95
N ALA A 190 4.25 -39.87 6.70
CA ALA A 190 5.53 -40.50 6.38
C ALA A 190 6.73 -39.57 6.60
N THR A 191 6.60 -38.27 6.30
CA THR A 191 7.73 -37.33 6.27
C THR A 191 7.83 -36.44 7.52
N GLU A 192 6.76 -36.33 8.31
CA GLU A 192 6.66 -35.46 9.49
C GLU A 192 7.69 -35.81 10.58
N LYS A 193 8.08 -37.09 10.70
CA LYS A 193 9.12 -37.55 11.64
C LYS A 193 10.54 -37.17 11.18
N ASP A 194 10.81 -37.26 9.89
CA ASP A 194 12.14 -37.02 9.31
C ASP A 194 12.46 -35.52 9.22
N LEU A 195 11.43 -34.70 9.06
CA LEU A 195 11.52 -33.24 9.05
C LEU A 195 11.86 -32.63 10.42
N LYS A 196 12.01 -33.45 11.48
CA LYS A 196 12.27 -33.03 12.87
C LYS A 196 11.43 -31.81 13.28
N ILE A 197 10.15 -31.83 12.90
CA ILE A 197 9.22 -30.78 13.27
C ILE A 197 9.04 -30.90 14.79
N GLU A 198 9.70 -30.04 15.56
CA GLU A 198 9.52 -29.96 17.01
C GLU A 198 8.09 -29.49 17.30
N PHE A 199 7.18 -30.44 17.43
CA PHE A 199 5.90 -30.20 18.08
C PHE A 199 6.15 -30.18 19.58
N PRO A 200 5.99 -29.04 20.28
CA PRO A 200 6.10 -29.04 21.73
C PRO A 200 5.04 -30.01 22.27
N THR A 201 5.49 -31.09 22.91
CA THR A 201 4.66 -32.03 23.67
C THR A 201 3.77 -31.25 24.64
N LEU A 202 2.52 -31.70 24.85
CA LEU A 202 1.64 -31.18 25.91
C LEU A 202 2.43 -31.05 27.22
N VAL A 203 2.75 -29.82 27.61
CA VAL A 203 3.40 -29.52 28.89
C VAL A 203 2.30 -29.31 29.92
N LEU A 204 2.30 -30.17 30.94
CA LEU A 204 1.49 -30.07 32.16
C LEU A 204 1.70 -28.70 32.84
N PRO A 205 0.68 -28.18 33.55
CA PRO A 205 0.67 -26.80 34.05
C PRO A 205 1.74 -26.62 35.12
N GLY A 206 2.70 -25.75 34.85
CA GLY A 206 3.75 -25.44 35.81
C GLY A 206 5.07 -24.97 35.21
N LYS A 207 5.04 -24.10 34.19
CA LYS A 207 6.15 -23.18 33.89
C LYS A 207 5.69 -22.12 32.89
N ASP A 208 6.09 -20.89 33.20
CA ASP A 208 5.80 -19.63 32.50
C ASP A 208 5.89 -19.76 30.96
N THR A 209 4.73 -19.64 30.29
CA THR A 209 4.61 -19.56 28.83
C THR A 209 3.91 -18.26 28.44
N SER A 210 4.44 -17.13 28.92
CA SER A 210 4.27 -15.88 28.18
C SER A 210 4.76 -16.12 26.73
N PRO A 211 3.97 -15.80 25.69
CA PRO A 211 4.40 -15.96 24.31
C PRO A 211 5.62 -15.07 24.09
N LYS A 212 6.80 -15.66 23.94
CA LYS A 212 7.86 -15.01 23.18
C LYS A 212 7.49 -15.16 21.72
N GLU A 213 6.84 -14.12 21.18
CA GLU A 213 7.02 -13.84 19.76
C GLU A 213 8.54 -13.83 19.52
N SER A 214 9.01 -14.72 18.64
CA SER A 214 10.38 -14.61 18.14
C SER A 214 10.53 -13.19 17.64
N PRO A 215 11.50 -12.39 18.16
CA PRO A 215 11.77 -11.10 17.57
C PRO A 215 12.23 -11.39 16.14
N THR A 216 11.36 -11.15 15.17
CA THR A 216 11.79 -10.95 13.80
C THR A 216 12.68 -9.72 13.86
N THR A 217 13.99 -9.97 13.79
CA THR A 217 14.99 -8.90 13.66
C THR A 217 14.48 -7.97 12.56
N PRO A 218 14.18 -6.69 12.87
CA PRO A 218 13.82 -5.72 11.86
C PRO A 218 14.89 -5.77 10.78
N THR A 219 14.52 -5.79 9.50
CA THR A 219 15.47 -5.50 8.43
C THR A 219 15.83 -4.03 8.57
N THR A 220 16.78 -3.72 9.45
CA THR A 220 17.29 -2.36 9.61
C THR A 220 17.86 -1.94 8.27
N PRO A 221 17.50 -0.74 7.76
CA PRO A 221 18.14 -0.24 6.56
C PRO A 221 19.66 -0.20 6.77
N GLN A 222 20.41 -0.79 5.84
CA GLN A 222 21.88 -0.82 5.94
C GLN A 222 22.52 0.58 5.76
N VAL A 223 21.71 1.58 5.37
CA VAL A 223 22.13 2.95 5.06
C VAL A 223 21.30 3.94 5.88
N ALA A 224 21.98 4.79 6.65
CA ALA A 224 21.32 5.88 7.38
C ALA A 224 20.82 6.97 6.41
N LEU A 225 19.56 7.38 6.58
CA LEU A 225 18.96 8.45 5.79
C LEU A 225 19.61 9.79 6.15
N LYS A 226 20.08 10.55 5.14
CA LYS A 226 20.59 11.92 5.35
C LYS A 226 19.47 12.97 5.40
N HIS A 227 18.41 12.76 4.62
CA HIS A 227 17.28 13.69 4.44
C HIS A 227 15.98 12.90 4.34
N SER A 228 14.83 13.52 4.61
CA SER A 228 13.51 12.88 4.47
C SER A 228 13.33 12.23 3.10
N LEU A 229 12.61 11.12 3.02
CA LEU A 229 12.30 10.47 1.74
C LEU A 229 11.43 11.36 0.84
N ASP A 230 10.55 12.18 1.40
CA ASP A 230 9.59 12.97 0.63
C ASP A 230 10.07 14.41 0.30
N SER A 231 9.45 15.03 -0.70
CA SER A 231 9.58 16.45 -1.03
C SER A 231 8.20 17.03 -1.33
N LYS A 232 7.79 18.05 -0.59
CA LYS A 232 6.47 18.70 -0.74
C LYS A 232 6.53 20.22 -0.92
N LEU A 233 7.60 20.72 -1.54
CA LEU A 233 7.82 22.15 -1.70
C LEU A 233 6.77 22.76 -2.62
N LEU A 234 6.27 22.01 -3.62
CA LEU A 234 5.19 22.47 -4.49
C LEU A 234 3.83 22.58 -3.78
N GLU A 235 3.64 21.89 -2.67
CA GLU A 235 2.38 21.91 -1.91
C GLU A 235 2.38 22.93 -0.77
N THR A 236 3.54 23.22 -0.17
CA THR A 236 3.60 23.96 1.10
C THR A 236 4.60 25.10 1.16
N ASP A 237 5.51 25.26 0.19
CA ASP A 237 6.55 26.27 0.28
C ASP A 237 6.13 27.59 -0.38
N ASP A 238 5.93 28.62 0.43
CA ASP A 238 5.46 29.94 -0.02
C ASP A 238 6.38 30.58 -1.08
N ASP A 239 7.70 30.42 -0.97
CA ASP A 239 8.65 31.02 -1.93
C ASP A 239 8.51 30.37 -3.32
N VAL A 240 8.35 29.04 -3.37
CA VAL A 240 8.12 28.30 -4.62
C VAL A 240 6.76 28.67 -5.22
N LEU A 241 5.70 28.72 -4.41
CA LEU A 241 4.36 29.10 -4.83
C LEU A 241 4.30 30.53 -5.36
N GLU A 242 4.94 31.48 -4.68
CA GLU A 242 5.05 32.87 -5.11
C GLU A 242 5.83 32.98 -6.44
N THR A 243 6.90 32.20 -6.61
CA THR A 243 7.66 32.13 -7.86
C THR A 243 6.78 31.66 -9.02
N ILE A 244 5.98 30.59 -8.84
CA ILE A 244 5.07 30.08 -9.87
C ILE A 244 4.04 31.15 -10.26
N ASN A 245 3.46 31.84 -9.28
CA ASN A 245 2.52 32.93 -9.53
C ASN A 245 3.17 34.09 -10.29
N TYR A 246 4.42 34.43 -9.95
CA TYR A 246 5.20 35.45 -10.65
C TYR A 246 5.44 35.08 -12.11
N VAL A 247 6.00 33.90 -12.39
CA VAL A 247 6.30 33.51 -13.78
C VAL A 247 5.04 33.36 -14.63
N HIS A 248 3.93 32.91 -14.03
CA HIS A 248 2.63 32.89 -14.69
C HIS A 248 2.19 34.30 -15.09
N LYS A 249 2.16 35.23 -14.12
CA LYS A 249 1.70 36.60 -14.34
C LYS A 249 2.57 37.39 -15.32
N GLU A 250 3.89 37.25 -15.20
CA GLU A 250 4.82 38.09 -15.94
C GLU A 250 5.18 37.51 -17.31
N TYR A 251 5.04 36.19 -17.52
CA TYR A 251 5.49 35.53 -18.75
C TYR A 251 4.48 34.51 -19.30
N LEU A 252 4.14 33.48 -18.54
CA LEU A 252 3.49 32.27 -19.09
C LEU A 252 2.00 32.43 -19.39
N ASN A 253 1.32 33.43 -18.82
CA ASN A 253 -0.09 33.73 -19.14
C ASN A 253 -0.27 34.59 -20.41
N LYS A 254 0.84 35.03 -21.03
CA LYS A 254 0.83 35.90 -22.21
C LYS A 254 0.95 35.06 -23.48
N ASP A 255 0.23 35.46 -24.52
CA ASP A 255 0.42 34.92 -25.87
C ASP A 255 1.88 35.08 -26.32
N TYR A 256 2.32 34.18 -27.19
CA TYR A 256 3.64 34.28 -27.81
C TYR A 256 3.72 35.53 -28.68
N PRO A 257 4.68 36.44 -28.41
CA PRO A 257 4.83 37.65 -29.22
C PRO A 257 5.50 37.38 -30.57
N GLY A 258 6.15 36.21 -30.75
CA GLY A 258 7.02 35.90 -31.87
C GLY A 258 8.40 36.57 -31.73
N PRO A 259 9.50 35.98 -32.21
CA PRO A 259 10.84 36.52 -31.99
C PRO A 259 11.04 37.84 -32.73
N LEU A 260 11.90 38.72 -32.21
CA LEU A 260 12.29 39.94 -32.92
C LEU A 260 12.89 39.61 -34.30
N LYS A 261 12.61 40.43 -35.32
CA LYS A 261 13.27 40.29 -36.63
C LYS A 261 14.78 40.51 -36.51
N ASN A 262 15.16 41.55 -35.78
CA ASN A 262 16.53 41.84 -35.39
C ASN A 262 16.63 41.80 -33.85
N PRO A 263 17.38 40.85 -33.26
CA PRO A 263 17.55 40.76 -31.81
C PRO A 263 18.11 42.03 -31.16
N LYS A 264 18.79 42.88 -31.94
CA LYS A 264 19.42 44.11 -31.43
C LYS A 264 18.56 45.37 -31.61
N ASP A 265 17.49 45.32 -32.39
CA ASP A 265 16.60 46.47 -32.60
C ASP A 265 15.10 46.06 -32.57
N PRO A 266 14.42 46.26 -31.43
CA PRO A 266 12.99 45.98 -31.29
C PRO A 266 12.08 46.75 -32.26
N LYS A 267 12.55 47.86 -32.85
CA LYS A 267 11.74 48.71 -33.75
C LYS A 267 11.48 48.07 -35.11
N GLU A 268 12.29 47.10 -35.52
CA GLU A 268 12.11 46.37 -36.78
C GLU A 268 10.92 45.40 -36.76
N GLY A 269 10.30 45.23 -35.58
CA GLY A 269 9.14 44.38 -35.36
C GLY A 269 9.50 42.91 -35.12
N ARG A 270 8.48 42.06 -35.08
CA ARG A 270 8.59 40.63 -34.77
C ARG A 270 8.27 39.76 -35.98
N ILE A 271 8.86 38.56 -35.99
CA ILE A 271 8.46 37.46 -36.86
C ILE A 271 7.19 36.87 -36.23
N PRO A 272 6.11 36.61 -37.00
CA PRO A 272 4.92 35.95 -36.47
C PRO A 272 5.29 34.65 -35.74
N PRO A 273 4.67 34.34 -34.60
CA PRO A 273 4.93 33.09 -33.90
C PRO A 273 4.35 31.89 -34.66
N ASP A 274 4.98 30.74 -34.55
CA ASP A 274 4.49 29.49 -35.16
C ASP A 274 3.22 28.97 -34.46
N GLU A 275 3.10 29.23 -33.16
CA GLU A 275 1.90 28.99 -32.36
C GLU A 275 1.61 30.24 -31.52
N GLN A 276 0.35 30.66 -31.43
CA GLN A 276 0.00 31.87 -30.67
C GLN A 276 -0.07 31.61 -29.15
N SER A 277 -0.48 30.40 -28.74
CA SER A 277 -0.68 30.02 -27.34
C SER A 277 0.47 29.17 -26.79
N ARG A 278 0.81 29.33 -25.51
CA ARG A 278 1.88 28.57 -24.83
C ARG A 278 1.46 27.17 -24.36
N VAL A 279 0.64 26.44 -25.11
CA VAL A 279 0.05 25.16 -24.65
C VAL A 279 1.12 24.06 -24.48
N ASN A 280 2.23 24.13 -25.23
CA ASN A 280 3.32 23.15 -25.11
C ASN A 280 4.30 23.49 -23.98
N HIS A 281 4.63 24.78 -23.81
CA HIS A 281 5.63 25.28 -22.84
C HIS A 281 5.09 26.43 -21.97
N GLY A 282 3.90 26.21 -21.40
CA GLY A 282 3.21 27.16 -20.52
C GLY A 282 3.40 26.88 -19.03
N LEU A 283 2.42 27.31 -18.25
CA LEU A 283 2.35 27.08 -16.81
C LEU A 283 2.24 25.58 -16.49
N ALA A 284 1.36 24.85 -17.18
CA ALA A 284 1.15 23.44 -16.85
C ALA A 284 2.38 22.57 -17.17
N HIS A 285 3.12 22.90 -18.24
CA HIS A 285 4.45 22.33 -18.50
C HIS A 285 5.37 22.58 -17.31
N THR A 286 5.56 23.84 -16.96
CA THR A 286 6.48 24.27 -15.90
C THR A 286 6.20 23.54 -14.58
N VAL A 287 4.93 23.55 -14.13
CA VAL A 287 4.50 22.87 -12.90
C VAL A 287 4.73 21.35 -12.96
N ARG A 288 4.46 20.68 -14.09
CA ARG A 288 4.71 19.24 -14.25
C ARG A 288 6.20 18.91 -14.20
N THR A 289 7.06 19.74 -14.79
CA THR A 289 8.51 19.50 -14.74
C THR A 289 9.02 19.65 -13.30
N MET A 290 8.54 20.64 -12.55
CA MET A 290 8.88 20.82 -11.13
C MET A 290 8.43 19.62 -10.30
N ALA A 291 7.21 19.12 -10.54
CA ALA A 291 6.68 17.94 -9.85
C ALA A 291 7.49 16.68 -10.21
N CYS A 292 7.95 16.56 -11.45
CA CYS A 292 8.85 15.49 -11.89
C CYS A 292 10.16 15.51 -11.09
N ALA A 293 10.76 16.69 -10.91
CA ALA A 293 12.01 16.84 -10.15
C ALA A 293 11.84 16.44 -8.67
N GLU A 294 10.71 16.77 -8.03
CA GLU A 294 10.43 16.29 -6.68
C GLU A 294 10.32 14.76 -6.63
N VAL A 295 9.54 14.15 -7.52
CA VAL A 295 9.42 12.68 -7.58
C VAL A 295 10.78 12.03 -7.85
N MET A 296 11.63 12.59 -8.73
CA MET A 296 12.97 12.05 -8.98
C MET A 296 13.84 11.99 -7.71
N ILE A 297 13.78 13.02 -6.85
CA ILE A 297 14.52 13.01 -5.58
C ILE A 297 13.91 11.99 -4.61
N GLU A 298 12.57 11.93 -4.52
CA GLU A 298 11.88 10.97 -3.66
C GLU A 298 12.32 9.54 -4.00
N GLU A 299 12.26 9.19 -5.28
CA GLU A 299 12.60 7.86 -5.77
C GLU A 299 14.11 7.57 -5.66
N ALA A 300 14.99 8.56 -5.84
CA ALA A 300 16.42 8.39 -5.58
C ALA A 300 16.71 8.09 -4.10
N ARG A 301 16.06 8.80 -3.18
CA ARG A 301 16.25 8.56 -1.73
C ARG A 301 15.71 7.19 -1.32
N LYS A 302 14.57 6.77 -1.86
CA LYS A 302 14.03 5.41 -1.66
C LYS A 302 14.96 4.34 -2.21
N ALA A 303 15.50 4.52 -3.42
CA ALA A 303 16.47 3.61 -4.02
C ALA A 303 17.75 3.47 -3.17
N GLN A 304 18.28 4.58 -2.66
CA GLN A 304 19.42 4.56 -1.73
C GLN A 304 19.08 3.77 -0.46
N LEU A 305 17.87 3.94 0.10
CA LEU A 305 17.44 3.21 1.29
C LEU A 305 17.30 1.70 1.05
N ARG A 306 16.88 1.30 -0.15
CA ARG A 306 16.84 -0.10 -0.58
C ARG A 306 18.23 -0.71 -0.84
N GLY A 307 19.30 0.09 -0.76
CA GLY A 307 20.66 -0.34 -1.03
C GLY A 307 21.03 -0.35 -2.52
N GLU A 308 20.25 0.32 -3.38
CA GLU A 308 20.60 0.47 -4.79
C GLU A 308 21.80 1.41 -4.96
N THR A 309 22.67 1.11 -5.92
CA THR A 309 23.79 1.99 -6.28
C THR A 309 23.33 2.98 -7.35
N LEU A 310 23.23 4.25 -6.98
CA LEU A 310 22.90 5.32 -7.90
C LEU A 310 24.13 5.85 -8.64
N GLY A 311 23.93 6.20 -9.91
CA GLY A 311 24.86 6.96 -10.72
C GLY A 311 25.11 8.34 -10.13
N LYS A 312 26.37 8.77 -10.18
CA LYS A 312 26.81 10.07 -9.68
C LYS A 312 26.84 11.08 -10.82
N ALA A 313 26.45 12.32 -10.52
CA ALA A 313 26.79 13.47 -11.35
C ALA A 313 28.31 13.65 -11.42
N LYS A 314 28.80 14.44 -12.37
CA LYS A 314 30.26 14.66 -12.55
C LYS A 314 30.93 15.26 -11.30
N ASN A 315 30.18 16.01 -10.49
CA ASN A 315 30.66 16.52 -9.20
C ASN A 315 30.70 15.48 -8.06
N GLY A 316 30.35 14.22 -8.33
CA GLY A 316 30.42 13.09 -7.38
C GLY A 316 29.19 12.87 -6.51
N GLN A 317 28.17 13.74 -6.59
CA GLN A 317 26.92 13.61 -5.83
C GLN A 317 25.88 12.75 -6.56
N THR A 318 25.00 12.10 -5.81
CA THR A 318 23.78 11.47 -6.32
C THR A 318 22.57 12.39 -6.14
N LEU A 319 21.43 12.09 -6.77
CA LEU A 319 20.20 12.84 -6.53
C LEU A 319 19.68 12.70 -5.09
N ALA A 320 20.01 11.60 -4.40
CA ALA A 320 19.64 11.39 -3.01
C ALA A 320 20.37 12.35 -2.04
N ASP A 321 21.50 12.94 -2.47
CA ASP A 321 22.29 13.89 -1.67
C ASP A 321 21.77 15.33 -1.74
N VAL A 322 20.76 15.62 -2.58
CA VAL A 322 20.18 16.97 -2.72
C VAL A 322 19.41 17.32 -1.44
N THR A 323 19.67 18.48 -0.84
CA THR A 323 18.98 18.95 0.38
C THR A 323 17.65 19.62 0.05
N PRO A 324 16.71 19.76 1.00
CA PRO A 324 15.48 20.55 0.79
C PRO A 324 15.75 21.99 0.33
N GLU A 325 16.79 22.64 0.86
CA GLU A 325 17.19 24.00 0.50
C GLU A 325 17.76 24.08 -0.92
N GLU A 326 18.55 23.10 -1.34
CA GLU A 326 19.02 22.99 -2.73
C GLU A 326 17.84 22.71 -3.67
N MET A 327 16.91 21.84 -3.28
CA MET A 327 15.72 21.53 -4.07
C MET A 327 14.83 22.76 -4.26
N LYS A 328 14.62 23.59 -3.23
CA LYS A 328 13.92 24.88 -3.35
C LYS A 328 14.54 25.75 -4.45
N LYS A 329 15.86 25.89 -4.47
CA LYS A 329 16.59 26.69 -5.47
C LYS A 329 16.44 26.12 -6.88
N ILE A 330 16.51 24.79 -7.01
CA ILE A 330 16.30 24.08 -8.27
C ILE A 330 14.89 24.35 -8.81
N LEU A 331 13.86 24.21 -7.98
CA LEU A 331 12.48 24.48 -8.35
C LEU A 331 12.28 25.94 -8.81
N ILE A 332 12.82 26.90 -8.06
CA ILE A 332 12.77 28.32 -8.44
C ILE A 332 13.45 28.54 -9.80
N ALA A 333 14.65 28.00 -10.03
CA ALA A 333 15.33 28.12 -11.32
C ALA A 333 14.54 27.45 -12.46
N GLN A 334 13.96 26.29 -12.20
CA GLN A 334 13.17 25.52 -13.15
C GLN A 334 11.89 26.26 -13.57
N ALA A 335 11.30 27.07 -12.69
CA ALA A 335 10.15 27.92 -13.03
C ALA A 335 10.46 28.95 -14.14
N PHE A 336 11.73 29.32 -14.30
CA PHE A 336 12.19 30.25 -15.34
C PHE A 336 12.68 29.55 -16.61
N PHE A 337 12.82 28.22 -16.63
CA PHE A 337 13.54 27.51 -17.70
C PHE A 337 12.98 27.71 -19.11
N VAL A 338 11.69 28.07 -19.23
CA VAL A 338 11.00 28.27 -20.52
C VAL A 338 10.35 29.65 -20.68
N VAL A 339 10.55 30.57 -19.73
CA VAL A 339 9.80 31.84 -19.73
C VAL A 339 10.23 32.77 -20.87
N GLY A 340 11.49 32.67 -21.30
CA GLY A 340 12.08 33.46 -22.37
C GLY A 340 11.69 33.03 -23.78
N ARG A 341 10.78 32.05 -23.92
CA ARG A 341 10.28 31.65 -25.25
C ARG A 341 9.38 32.74 -25.84
N ASP A 342 9.74 33.20 -27.04
CA ASP A 342 8.91 34.10 -27.85
C ASP A 342 7.99 33.33 -28.82
N ASP A 343 8.31 32.07 -29.17
CA ASP A 343 7.46 31.11 -29.89
C ASP A 343 7.93 29.64 -29.66
N GLU A 344 7.37 28.68 -30.41
CA GLU A 344 7.68 27.25 -30.29
C GLU A 344 8.84 26.75 -31.17
N ARG A 345 9.53 27.63 -31.91
CA ARG A 345 10.69 27.23 -32.73
C ARG A 345 11.79 26.63 -31.87
N SER A 346 12.50 25.68 -32.46
CA SER A 346 13.55 24.93 -31.81
C SER A 346 14.83 24.92 -32.64
N GLY A 347 15.97 24.91 -31.96
CA GLY A 347 17.28 24.77 -32.57
C GLY A 347 17.70 25.92 -33.49
N THR A 348 18.57 25.59 -34.44
CA THR A 348 19.12 26.54 -35.42
C THR A 348 18.28 26.56 -36.68
N ASP A 349 17.77 27.73 -37.05
CA ASP A 349 17.14 27.97 -38.34
C ASP A 349 18.22 28.36 -39.36
N GLU A 350 18.51 27.46 -40.30
CA GLU A 350 19.52 27.66 -41.34
C GLU A 350 19.16 28.80 -42.30
N LYS A 351 17.86 29.09 -42.51
CA LYS A 351 17.41 30.16 -43.42
C LYS A 351 17.59 31.52 -42.78
N LEU A 352 17.40 31.62 -41.47
CA LEU A 352 17.55 32.84 -40.69
C LEU A 352 18.94 32.99 -40.08
N GLY A 353 19.76 31.94 -40.08
CA GLY A 353 21.10 31.92 -39.48
C GLY A 353 21.08 32.14 -37.96
N ARG A 354 19.99 31.76 -37.29
CA ARG A 354 19.72 32.06 -35.87
C ARG A 354 19.52 30.79 -35.07
N ASN A 355 19.97 30.81 -33.81
CA ASN A 355 19.76 29.72 -32.86
C ASN A 355 18.72 30.14 -31.83
N PHE A 356 17.45 29.85 -32.12
CA PHE A 356 16.33 30.22 -31.25
C PHE A 356 16.40 29.54 -29.88
N TYR A 357 16.99 28.34 -29.80
CA TYR A 357 17.23 27.67 -28.51
C TYR A 357 18.10 28.54 -27.59
N ALA A 358 19.27 28.96 -28.07
CA ALA A 358 20.19 29.79 -27.31
C ALA A 358 19.58 31.16 -26.95
N GLU A 359 18.85 31.78 -27.89
CA GLU A 359 18.18 33.07 -27.66
C GLU A 359 17.12 32.98 -26.55
N TYR A 360 16.29 31.94 -26.54
CA TYR A 360 15.24 31.79 -25.51
C TYR A 360 15.80 31.42 -24.14
N HIS A 361 16.89 30.66 -24.08
CA HIS A 361 17.59 30.37 -22.83
C HIS A 361 18.31 31.60 -22.28
N GLU A 362 18.87 32.47 -23.13
CA GLU A 362 19.43 33.76 -22.72
C GLU A 362 18.36 34.67 -22.11
N GLN A 363 17.18 34.76 -22.73
CA GLN A 363 16.05 35.53 -22.18
C GLN A 363 15.52 34.94 -20.86
N SER A 364 15.46 33.62 -20.75
CA SER A 364 15.04 32.91 -19.54
C SER A 364 16.00 33.16 -18.37
N GLU A 365 17.31 33.14 -18.65
CA GLU A 365 18.36 33.44 -17.69
C GLU A 365 18.26 34.88 -17.17
N GLN A 366 18.05 35.85 -18.07
CA GLN A 366 17.86 37.25 -17.72
C GLN A 366 16.61 37.47 -16.86
N ALA A 367 15.50 36.77 -17.19
CA ALA A 367 14.28 36.81 -16.40
C ALA A 367 14.48 36.28 -14.98
N PHE A 368 15.22 35.17 -14.83
CA PHE A 368 15.58 34.62 -13.53
C PHE A 368 16.41 35.60 -12.70
N ARG A 369 17.46 36.20 -13.29
CA ARG A 369 18.29 37.21 -12.62
C ARG A 369 17.47 38.40 -12.15
N LYS A 370 16.60 38.90 -13.03
CA LYS A 370 15.70 40.02 -12.72
C LYS A 370 14.81 39.69 -11.54
N TYR A 371 14.21 38.50 -11.50
CA TYR A 371 13.38 38.07 -10.39
C TYR A 371 14.15 38.00 -9.06
N VAL A 372 15.37 37.45 -9.08
CA VAL A 372 16.25 37.37 -7.90
C VAL A 372 16.60 38.76 -7.37
N GLU A 373 16.90 39.70 -8.26
CA GLU A 373 17.23 41.09 -7.92
C GLU A 373 16.00 41.84 -7.36
N ASP A 374 14.88 41.84 -8.10
CA ASP A 374 13.66 42.57 -7.76
C ASP A 374 13.09 42.13 -6.39
N ASN A 375 13.21 40.83 -6.07
CA ASN A 375 12.68 40.22 -4.84
C ASN A 375 13.75 40.05 -3.74
N LYS A 376 14.98 40.54 -3.97
CA LYS A 376 16.09 40.51 -3.01
C LYS A 376 16.32 39.12 -2.40
N LEU A 377 16.39 38.09 -3.25
CA LEU A 377 16.44 36.70 -2.80
C LEU A 377 17.84 36.25 -2.29
N ILE A 378 18.88 37.06 -2.50
CA ILE A 378 20.21 36.83 -1.92
C ILE A 378 20.17 37.12 -0.41
N GLY A 379 20.64 36.17 0.39
CA GLY A 379 20.53 36.16 1.86
C GLY A 379 19.22 35.56 2.38
N LYS A 380 18.16 35.53 1.57
CA LYS A 380 16.87 34.89 1.89
C LYS A 380 16.84 33.42 1.45
N ILE A 381 17.10 33.18 0.17
CA ILE A 381 17.05 31.85 -0.47
C ILE A 381 18.44 31.48 -0.99
N PHE A 382 19.03 32.35 -1.80
CA PHE A 382 20.38 32.14 -2.34
C PHE A 382 21.42 32.71 -1.39
N LYS A 383 22.55 32.04 -1.23
CA LYS A 383 23.61 32.45 -0.32
C LYS A 383 24.29 33.73 -0.77
N ASP A 384 24.65 33.80 -2.05
CA ASP A 384 25.43 34.87 -2.65
C ASP A 384 25.21 34.93 -4.17
N GLN A 385 25.78 35.95 -4.83
CA GLN A 385 25.67 36.12 -6.27
C GLN A 385 26.28 34.94 -7.05
N LYS A 386 27.32 34.28 -6.51
CA LYS A 386 27.94 33.13 -7.17
C LYS A 386 26.99 31.94 -7.24
N GLU A 387 26.16 31.74 -6.23
CA GLU A 387 25.11 30.73 -6.27
C GLU A 387 24.02 31.07 -7.29
N VAL A 388 23.62 32.34 -7.39
CA VAL A 388 22.69 32.80 -8.44
C VAL A 388 23.27 32.56 -9.83
N ASP A 389 24.56 32.90 -10.04
CA ASP A 389 25.25 32.71 -11.30
C ASP A 389 25.31 31.23 -11.71
N PHE A 390 25.41 30.33 -10.73
CA PHE A 390 25.37 28.89 -10.98
C PHE A 390 24.02 28.43 -11.54
N TYR A 391 22.90 28.79 -10.90
CA TYR A 391 21.58 28.40 -11.41
C TYR A 391 21.22 29.11 -12.72
N ALA A 392 21.63 30.38 -12.86
CA ALA A 392 21.49 31.13 -14.11
C ALA A 392 22.24 30.45 -15.26
N ALA A 393 23.46 29.95 -15.04
CA ALA A 393 24.21 29.21 -16.05
C ALA A 393 23.54 27.88 -16.46
N ILE A 394 22.85 27.21 -15.54
CA ILE A 394 22.04 26.03 -15.87
C ILE A 394 20.87 26.41 -16.78
N ILE A 395 20.18 27.52 -16.49
CA ILE A 395 19.08 28.02 -17.33
C ILE A 395 19.59 28.45 -18.71
N LEU A 396 20.81 29.01 -18.81
CA LEU A 396 21.40 29.41 -20.08
C LEU A 396 21.75 28.22 -21.00
N ASP A 397 22.06 27.07 -20.40
CA ASP A 397 22.45 25.80 -21.05
C ASP A 397 23.46 25.94 -22.22
N LYS A 398 24.46 26.81 -22.05
CA LYS A 398 25.41 27.13 -23.13
C LYS A 398 26.24 25.91 -23.58
N ASP A 399 26.72 25.14 -22.62
CA ASP A 399 27.66 24.03 -22.86
C ASP A 399 26.97 22.67 -23.06
N HIS A 400 25.63 22.61 -22.90
CA HIS A 400 24.82 21.40 -22.98
C HIS A 400 25.32 20.26 -22.07
N ASP A 401 25.89 20.60 -20.91
CA ASP A 401 26.34 19.61 -19.91
C ASP A 401 25.23 19.30 -18.89
N TRP A 402 24.31 18.43 -19.29
CA TRP A 402 23.14 18.08 -18.48
C TRP A 402 23.44 17.12 -17.30
N THR A 403 24.71 16.78 -17.06
CA THR A 403 25.12 15.79 -16.04
C THR A 403 26.15 16.31 -15.04
N ALA A 404 26.47 17.62 -15.11
CA ALA A 404 27.49 18.23 -14.29
C ALA A 404 27.20 18.13 -12.77
N THR A 405 25.96 18.45 -12.37
CA THR A 405 25.49 18.41 -10.98
C THR A 405 24.07 17.85 -10.89
N PRO A 406 23.58 17.50 -9.68
CA PRO A 406 22.17 17.13 -9.48
C PRO A 406 21.17 18.16 -10.03
N ALA A 407 21.43 19.46 -9.86
CA ALA A 407 20.59 20.53 -10.42
C ALA A 407 20.50 20.49 -11.95
N HIS A 408 21.61 20.23 -12.65
CA HIS A 408 21.60 20.07 -14.11
C HIS A 408 20.72 18.88 -14.54
N ILE A 409 20.84 17.75 -13.83
CA ILE A 409 20.06 16.53 -14.12
C ILE A 409 18.57 16.80 -13.90
N LEU A 410 18.19 17.37 -12.76
CA LEU A 410 16.78 17.57 -12.39
C LEU A 410 16.06 18.52 -13.35
N ILE A 411 16.68 19.66 -13.69
CA ILE A 411 16.09 20.66 -14.59
C ILE A 411 15.95 20.09 -16.00
N ASN A 412 17.03 19.51 -16.56
CA ASN A 412 17.02 19.02 -17.93
C ASN A 412 16.18 17.75 -18.09
N GLN A 413 16.30 16.76 -17.20
CA GLN A 413 15.51 15.54 -17.29
C GLN A 413 14.03 15.80 -16.99
N GLY A 414 13.71 16.68 -16.03
CA GLY A 414 12.34 17.10 -15.77
C GLY A 414 11.68 17.68 -17.02
N HIS A 415 12.39 18.56 -17.75
CA HIS A 415 11.95 19.10 -19.02
C HIS A 415 11.80 18.02 -20.12
N MET A 416 12.77 17.11 -20.24
CA MET A 416 12.78 16.07 -21.27
C MET A 416 11.68 15.01 -21.09
N VAL A 417 11.40 14.60 -19.84
CA VAL A 417 10.33 13.64 -19.53
C VAL A 417 8.96 14.19 -19.91
N ASP A 418 8.76 15.50 -19.76
CA ASP A 418 7.51 16.17 -20.09
C ASP A 418 7.23 16.20 -21.62
N LEU A 419 8.25 15.99 -22.46
CA LEU A 419 8.10 15.84 -23.91
C LEU A 419 7.42 14.53 -24.34
N MET A 420 7.26 13.56 -23.42
CA MET A 420 6.59 12.29 -23.71
C MET A 420 5.18 12.46 -24.30
N ARG A 421 4.47 13.55 -23.96
CA ARG A 421 3.12 13.79 -24.50
C ARG A 421 3.09 14.27 -25.96
N VAL A 422 4.20 14.84 -26.46
CA VAL A 422 4.24 15.53 -27.77
C VAL A 422 5.18 14.88 -28.79
N LYS A 423 6.10 14.02 -28.36
CA LYS A 423 7.06 13.35 -29.24
C LYS A 423 6.57 11.99 -29.70
N THR A 424 6.95 11.63 -30.93
CA THR A 424 6.66 10.34 -31.54
C THR A 424 7.93 9.78 -32.21
N PRO A 425 8.10 8.45 -32.27
CA PRO A 425 7.23 7.41 -31.71
C PRO A 425 7.22 7.39 -30.17
N SER A 426 6.05 7.17 -29.58
CA SER A 426 5.86 7.28 -28.13
C SER A 426 6.60 6.19 -27.36
N GLU A 427 6.71 5.00 -27.94
CA GLU A 427 7.46 3.86 -27.41
C GLU A 427 8.94 4.22 -27.22
N VAL A 428 9.57 4.76 -28.28
CA VAL A 428 11.00 5.12 -28.29
C VAL A 428 11.25 6.32 -27.38
N THR A 429 10.30 7.25 -27.31
CA THR A 429 10.38 8.38 -26.38
C THR A 429 10.37 7.91 -24.92
N LEU A 430 9.50 6.97 -24.57
CA LEU A 430 9.42 6.39 -23.23
C LEU A 430 10.67 5.58 -22.86
N GLU A 431 11.19 4.78 -23.79
CA GLU A 431 12.44 4.02 -23.59
C GLU A 431 13.63 4.95 -23.34
N LYS A 432 13.76 6.02 -24.13
CA LYS A 432 14.82 7.04 -23.93
C LYS A 432 14.69 7.74 -22.58
N ALA A 433 13.48 8.12 -22.17
CA ALA A 433 13.24 8.72 -20.87
C ALA A 433 13.61 7.75 -19.72
N PHE A 434 13.21 6.48 -19.82
CA PHE A 434 13.59 5.45 -18.86
C PHE A 434 15.11 5.28 -18.79
N ASN A 435 15.79 5.17 -19.93
CA ASN A 435 17.23 4.98 -19.98
C ASN A 435 18.02 6.18 -19.42
N ALA A 436 17.49 7.39 -19.57
CA ALA A 436 18.09 8.59 -18.98
C ALA A 436 17.94 8.64 -17.44
N LEU A 437 16.83 8.09 -16.92
CA LEU A 437 16.50 8.11 -15.48
C LEU A 437 17.09 6.91 -14.71
N LYS A 438 17.13 5.71 -15.29
CA LYS A 438 17.41 4.46 -14.56
C LYS A 438 18.74 4.45 -13.80
N ASN A 439 19.72 5.20 -14.28
CA ASN A 439 21.01 5.32 -13.62
C ASN A 439 20.98 6.32 -12.45
N THR A 440 20.14 7.35 -12.50
CA THR A 440 20.13 8.43 -11.50
C THR A 440 19.15 8.19 -10.36
N VAL A 441 18.05 7.49 -10.63
CA VAL A 441 16.99 7.17 -9.66
C VAL A 441 16.77 5.67 -9.44
N GLY A 442 17.62 4.81 -10.04
CA GLY A 442 17.42 3.36 -10.06
C GLY A 442 16.36 2.93 -11.07
N SER A 443 16.34 1.65 -11.44
CA SER A 443 15.37 1.15 -12.44
C SER A 443 13.93 1.23 -11.94
N LYS A 444 13.69 0.91 -10.67
CA LYS A 444 12.37 1.02 -10.03
C LYS A 444 11.90 2.47 -9.95
N GLY A 445 12.79 3.35 -9.49
CA GLY A 445 12.51 4.78 -9.40
C GLY A 445 12.25 5.41 -10.78
N ALA A 446 12.92 4.96 -11.83
CA ALA A 446 12.64 5.44 -13.19
C ALA A 446 11.24 5.06 -13.65
N GLU A 447 10.78 3.85 -13.37
CA GLU A 447 9.39 3.46 -13.63
C GLU A 447 8.39 4.29 -12.82
N ALA A 448 8.67 4.54 -11.53
CA ALA A 448 7.81 5.33 -10.66
C ALA A 448 7.72 6.80 -11.11
N VAL A 449 8.83 7.42 -11.50
CA VAL A 449 8.86 8.78 -12.08
C VAL A 449 8.00 8.84 -13.35
N LEU A 450 8.18 7.89 -14.27
CA LEU A 450 7.43 7.87 -15.54
C LEU A 450 5.94 7.58 -15.32
N LYS A 451 5.59 6.73 -14.35
CA LYS A 451 4.20 6.48 -13.94
C LYS A 451 3.56 7.74 -13.37
N ALA A 452 4.25 8.40 -12.43
CA ALA A 452 3.76 9.64 -11.82
C ALA A 452 3.55 10.72 -12.88
N HIS A 453 4.49 10.87 -13.79
CA HIS A 453 4.43 11.90 -14.83
C HIS A 453 3.32 11.64 -15.86
N ARG A 454 3.07 10.39 -16.24
CA ARG A 454 1.90 10.02 -17.07
C ARG A 454 0.58 10.37 -16.38
N ASP A 455 0.48 10.15 -15.06
CA ASP A 455 -0.71 10.52 -14.31
C ASP A 455 -0.84 12.05 -14.17
N PHE A 456 0.27 12.79 -14.08
CA PHE A 456 0.26 14.25 -14.13
C PHE A 456 -0.24 14.80 -15.46
N PHE A 457 0.09 14.16 -16.60
CA PHE A 457 -0.51 14.52 -17.88
C PHE A 457 -2.03 14.38 -17.83
N PHE A 458 -2.54 13.25 -17.35
CA PHE A 458 -3.97 13.02 -17.23
C PHE A 458 -4.64 14.05 -16.30
N ALA A 459 -4.08 14.26 -15.12
CA ALA A 459 -4.63 15.14 -14.10
C ALA A 459 -4.65 16.62 -14.50
N THR A 460 -3.66 17.04 -15.30
CA THR A 460 -3.61 18.40 -15.86
C THR A 460 -4.35 18.53 -17.19
N GLY A 461 -5.07 17.48 -17.63
CA GLY A 461 -5.89 17.49 -18.84
C GLY A 461 -5.11 17.41 -20.15
N ALA A 462 -3.80 17.15 -20.11
CA ALA A 462 -2.95 16.91 -21.27
C ALA A 462 -3.22 15.52 -21.87
N VAL A 463 -2.76 15.31 -23.11
CA VAL A 463 -2.88 14.02 -23.80
C VAL A 463 -1.90 13.02 -23.18
N VAL A 464 -2.38 11.80 -22.87
CA VAL A 464 -1.51 10.69 -22.47
C VAL A 464 -1.35 9.77 -23.68
N PRO A 465 -0.12 9.58 -24.19
CA PRO A 465 0.10 8.70 -25.33
C PRO A 465 -0.19 7.24 -24.99
N LEU A 466 -0.88 6.57 -25.92
CA LEU A 466 -0.91 5.11 -26.01
C LEU A 466 0.49 4.61 -26.37
N ILE A 467 0.93 3.55 -25.70
CA ILE A 467 2.17 2.83 -25.96
C ILE A 467 1.78 1.40 -26.35
N ASN A 468 2.16 0.94 -27.54
CA ASN A 468 1.93 -0.43 -27.96
C ASN A 468 3.11 -0.97 -28.78
N PRO A 469 4.14 -1.53 -28.11
CA PRO A 469 5.34 -2.07 -28.75
C PRO A 469 5.07 -3.16 -29.80
N GLU A 470 3.93 -3.86 -29.66
CA GLU A 470 3.57 -5.04 -30.47
C GLU A 470 2.60 -4.73 -31.62
N ALA A 471 2.21 -3.47 -31.82
CA ALA A 471 1.30 -3.09 -32.90
C ALA A 471 1.94 -3.34 -34.28
N ILE A 472 1.28 -4.16 -35.10
CA ILE A 472 1.73 -4.52 -36.46
C ILE A 472 1.01 -3.69 -37.53
N ASP A 473 -0.25 -3.29 -37.26
CA ASP A 473 -1.17 -2.76 -38.27
C ASP A 473 -1.47 -1.25 -38.15
N ASP A 474 -0.81 -0.53 -37.23
CA ASP A 474 -0.97 0.92 -37.09
C ASP A 474 0.24 1.64 -37.72
N PRO A 475 0.07 2.38 -38.83
CA PRO A 475 1.17 3.12 -39.48
C PRO A 475 1.84 4.15 -38.57
N SER A 476 1.17 4.58 -37.50
CA SER A 476 1.70 5.45 -36.46
C SER A 476 2.32 4.70 -35.27
N ARG A 477 2.08 3.40 -35.14
CA ARG A 477 2.49 2.53 -34.01
C ARG A 477 2.80 1.12 -34.54
N GLY A 478 4.07 0.85 -34.75
CA GLY A 478 4.58 -0.28 -35.56
C GLY A 478 5.54 0.19 -36.67
N GLY A 479 5.62 1.50 -36.89
CA GLY A 479 6.53 2.16 -37.81
C GLY A 479 8.03 2.02 -37.48
N PRO A 480 8.89 2.75 -38.20
CA PRO A 480 10.33 2.65 -38.02
C PRO A 480 10.73 3.04 -36.59
N TYR A 481 11.71 2.34 -36.03
CA TYR A 481 12.44 2.81 -34.86
C TYR A 481 13.17 4.11 -35.26
N GLU A 482 12.61 5.23 -34.83
CA GLU A 482 13.07 6.59 -35.14
C GLU A 482 13.43 7.31 -33.83
N ASN A 483 14.61 7.92 -33.78
CA ASN A 483 14.97 8.78 -32.67
C ASN A 483 14.05 10.02 -32.67
N PRO A 484 13.21 10.25 -31.65
CA PRO A 484 12.22 11.33 -31.64
C PRO A 484 12.84 12.75 -31.60
N TYR A 485 14.14 12.86 -31.34
CA TYR A 485 14.85 14.14 -31.24
C TYR A 485 15.65 14.47 -32.51
N SER A 486 16.29 13.48 -33.14
CA SER A 486 17.11 13.68 -34.35
C SER A 486 16.43 13.24 -35.66
N GLY A 487 15.39 12.40 -35.58
CA GLY A 487 14.76 11.76 -36.74
C GLY A 487 15.61 10.65 -37.38
N GLU A 488 16.69 10.24 -36.71
CA GLU A 488 17.57 9.17 -37.17
C GLU A 488 16.90 7.79 -37.11
N LYS A 489 17.17 6.96 -38.13
CA LYS A 489 16.57 5.62 -38.31
C LYS A 489 17.63 4.57 -38.61
N PHE A 490 17.34 3.30 -38.33
CA PHE A 490 18.18 2.17 -38.74
C PHE A 490 17.64 1.51 -40.01
N VAL A 491 18.52 1.20 -40.96
CA VAL A 491 18.17 0.55 -42.24
C VAL A 491 18.66 -0.89 -42.22
N ILE A 492 17.77 -1.82 -42.53
CA ILE A 492 18.04 -3.25 -42.65
C ILE A 492 18.09 -3.61 -44.13
N VAL A 493 19.16 -4.31 -44.53
CA VAL A 493 19.31 -4.89 -45.87
C VAL A 493 18.79 -6.32 -45.81
N GLU A 494 17.98 -6.72 -46.80
CA GLU A 494 17.42 -8.07 -46.89
C GLU A 494 18.51 -9.16 -46.77
N GLY A 495 18.31 -10.13 -45.87
CA GLY A 495 19.24 -11.22 -45.59
C GLY A 495 20.42 -10.85 -44.67
N LYS A 496 20.42 -9.63 -44.11
CA LYS A 496 21.40 -9.14 -43.11
C LYS A 496 20.72 -8.58 -41.87
N GLU A 497 19.75 -9.31 -41.35
CA GLU A 497 18.98 -8.91 -40.18
C GLU A 497 19.86 -8.92 -38.90
N PRO A 498 19.94 -7.81 -38.14
CA PRO A 498 20.69 -7.74 -36.90
C PRO A 498 20.06 -8.63 -35.82
N LYS A 499 20.90 -9.14 -34.90
CA LYS A 499 20.44 -9.97 -33.78
C LYS A 499 20.50 -9.27 -32.42
N SER A 500 21.17 -8.12 -32.36
CA SER A 500 21.35 -7.31 -31.15
C SER A 500 21.62 -5.84 -31.50
N THR A 501 21.61 -4.95 -30.52
CA THR A 501 21.94 -3.53 -30.74
C THR A 501 23.38 -3.31 -31.22
N LYS A 502 24.29 -4.25 -30.95
CA LYS A 502 25.70 -4.18 -31.39
C LYS A 502 25.87 -4.43 -32.89
N ASP A 503 24.92 -5.13 -33.50
CA ASP A 503 24.93 -5.45 -34.92
C ASP A 503 24.25 -4.36 -35.76
N LEU A 504 23.71 -3.31 -35.13
CA LEU A 504 23.01 -2.25 -35.81
C LEU A 504 23.96 -1.43 -36.70
N PRO A 505 23.56 -1.14 -37.96
CA PRO A 505 24.32 -0.24 -38.81
C PRO A 505 24.27 1.18 -38.27
N LYS A 506 25.14 2.05 -38.82
CA LYS A 506 25.07 3.48 -38.51
C LYS A 506 23.68 4.02 -38.88
N PRO A 507 23.07 4.85 -38.03
CA PRO A 507 21.78 5.43 -38.33
C PRO A 507 21.85 6.35 -39.56
N VAL A 508 20.75 6.42 -40.30
CA VAL A 508 20.56 7.33 -41.43
C VAL A 508 19.69 8.50 -41.01
N GLY A 509 19.88 9.65 -41.66
CA GLY A 509 19.09 10.86 -41.37
C GLY A 509 17.63 10.75 -41.80
N ARG A 510 16.80 11.65 -41.26
CA ARG A 510 15.34 11.68 -41.42
C ARG A 510 14.83 11.58 -42.87
N ASN A 511 15.56 12.18 -43.81
CA ASN A 511 15.18 12.28 -45.23
C ASN A 511 15.84 11.21 -46.12
N TYR A 512 16.43 10.17 -45.53
CA TYR A 512 17.04 9.07 -46.30
C TYR A 512 16.01 8.35 -47.16
N LYS A 513 16.38 8.05 -48.41
CA LYS A 513 15.56 7.28 -49.35
C LYS A 513 16.05 5.83 -49.39
N LEU A 514 15.17 4.90 -49.02
CA LEU A 514 15.45 3.47 -49.07
C LEU A 514 15.76 3.01 -50.50
N LYS A 515 16.68 2.05 -50.64
CA LYS A 515 16.90 1.29 -51.88
C LYS A 515 15.92 0.11 -51.96
N ASP A 516 15.81 -0.51 -53.13
CA ASP A 516 14.82 -1.57 -53.40
C ASP A 516 14.93 -2.80 -52.47
N ASN A 517 16.12 -3.08 -51.93
CA ASN A 517 16.39 -4.20 -51.01
C ASN A 517 16.57 -3.76 -49.53
N GLU A 518 16.16 -2.54 -49.21
CA GLU A 518 16.30 -1.94 -47.88
C GLU A 518 14.92 -1.66 -47.25
N ARG A 519 14.84 -1.82 -45.92
CA ARG A 519 13.70 -1.37 -45.12
C ARG A 519 14.18 -0.74 -43.83
N PHE A 520 13.34 0.05 -43.17
CA PHE A 520 13.65 0.51 -41.81
C PHE A 520 13.44 -0.61 -40.79
N LEU A 521 14.29 -0.64 -39.75
CA LEU A 521 14.06 -1.46 -38.57
C LEU A 521 12.79 -0.97 -37.87
N THR A 522 11.89 -1.88 -37.54
CA THR A 522 10.65 -1.54 -36.83
C THR A 522 10.86 -1.50 -35.32
N ILE A 523 9.97 -0.82 -34.60
CA ILE A 523 9.99 -0.77 -33.12
C ILE A 523 9.89 -2.18 -32.53
N LYS A 524 9.00 -3.02 -33.07
CA LYS A 524 8.80 -4.41 -32.65
C LYS A 524 10.08 -5.24 -32.80
N GLU A 525 10.78 -5.11 -33.92
CA GLU A 525 12.03 -5.83 -34.14
C GLU A 525 13.15 -5.36 -33.22
N TYR A 526 13.26 -4.05 -32.96
CA TYR A 526 14.26 -3.53 -32.04
C TYR A 526 14.03 -4.05 -30.61
N TYR A 527 12.77 -4.08 -30.14
CA TYR A 527 12.42 -4.63 -28.82
C TYR A 527 12.44 -6.17 -28.75
N ALA A 528 12.55 -6.85 -29.88
CA ALA A 528 12.81 -8.29 -29.92
C ALA A 528 14.28 -8.64 -29.62
N PHE A 529 15.20 -7.67 -29.61
CA PHE A 529 16.61 -7.95 -29.32
C PHE A 529 16.81 -8.34 -27.85
N PRO A 530 17.56 -9.44 -27.55
CA PRO A 530 17.75 -9.92 -26.19
C PRO A 530 18.37 -8.89 -25.24
N ASP A 531 19.32 -8.08 -25.72
CA ASP A 531 19.98 -7.03 -24.94
C ASP A 531 19.04 -5.86 -24.60
N VAL A 532 18.06 -5.56 -25.46
CA VAL A 532 17.04 -4.55 -25.17
C VAL A 532 16.03 -5.09 -24.14
N GLN A 533 15.57 -6.34 -24.29
CA GLN A 533 14.65 -6.97 -23.34
C GLN A 533 15.26 -7.08 -21.93
N GLN A 534 16.57 -7.29 -21.84
CA GLN A 534 17.29 -7.30 -20.58
C GLN A 534 17.40 -5.90 -19.95
N ALA A 535 17.50 -4.85 -20.77
CA ALA A 535 17.82 -3.50 -20.31
C ALA A 535 16.62 -2.57 -20.10
N TYR A 536 15.45 -2.89 -20.69
CA TYR A 536 14.24 -2.06 -20.66
C TYR A 536 12.99 -2.92 -20.39
N PRO A 537 12.32 -2.77 -19.23
CA PRO A 537 11.18 -3.61 -18.86
C PRO A 537 9.90 -3.36 -19.69
N GLY A 538 9.79 -2.20 -20.35
CA GLY A 538 8.62 -1.84 -21.15
C GLY A 538 8.57 -2.44 -22.56
N TYR A 539 9.50 -3.32 -22.93
CA TYR A 539 9.70 -3.80 -24.31
C TYR A 539 8.45 -4.47 -24.93
N LYS A 540 7.54 -5.01 -24.12
CA LYS A 540 6.30 -5.67 -24.55
C LYS A 540 5.02 -5.10 -23.93
N THR A 541 5.14 -4.09 -23.07
CA THR A 541 4.03 -3.64 -22.24
C THR A 541 3.18 -2.63 -22.99
N ARG A 542 1.90 -2.93 -23.14
CA ARG A 542 0.90 -1.98 -23.66
C ARG A 542 0.45 -1.07 -22.53
N LEU A 543 0.52 0.25 -22.73
CA LEU A 543 0.01 1.25 -21.80
C LEU A 543 -1.09 2.05 -22.47
N GLU A 544 -2.29 2.05 -21.87
CA GLU A 544 -3.43 2.78 -22.41
C GLU A 544 -3.17 4.30 -22.47
N GLY A 545 -3.69 4.92 -23.52
CA GLY A 545 -3.65 6.37 -23.70
C GLY A 545 -4.94 7.04 -23.21
N THR A 546 -5.01 8.37 -23.32
CA THR A 546 -6.26 9.09 -23.09
C THR A 546 -7.29 8.78 -24.17
N PRO A 547 -8.59 8.82 -23.84
CA PRO A 547 -9.66 8.65 -24.83
C PRO A 547 -9.79 9.86 -25.79
N TYR A 548 -9.09 10.96 -25.50
CA TYR A 548 -9.06 12.17 -26.30
C TYR A 548 -7.71 12.38 -26.99
N TYR A 549 -7.77 12.94 -28.20
CA TYR A 549 -6.60 13.22 -29.04
C TYR A 549 -6.08 14.66 -28.91
N LEU A 550 -6.80 15.53 -28.20
CA LEU A 550 -6.45 16.94 -27.98
C LEU A 550 -6.61 17.30 -26.50
N PRO A 551 -5.84 18.28 -25.96
CA PRO A 551 -5.97 18.73 -24.58
C PRO A 551 -7.39 19.10 -24.20
N THR A 552 -7.80 18.73 -22.98
CA THR A 552 -9.16 18.98 -22.49
C THR A 552 -9.37 20.43 -22.06
N ARG A 553 -10.61 20.80 -21.71
CA ARG A 553 -10.88 22.10 -21.06
C ARG A 553 -10.05 22.30 -19.80
N LEU A 554 -9.83 21.24 -19.02
CA LEU A 554 -9.02 21.29 -17.80
C LEU A 554 -7.57 21.71 -18.08
N ALA A 555 -7.02 21.34 -19.24
CA ALA A 555 -5.69 21.81 -19.64
C ALA A 555 -5.63 23.32 -19.74
N ARG A 556 -6.63 23.95 -20.38
CA ARG A 556 -6.72 25.42 -20.44
C ARG A 556 -6.89 26.05 -19.06
N GLU A 557 -7.65 25.42 -18.16
CA GLU A 557 -7.79 25.94 -16.80
C GLU A 557 -6.48 25.83 -16.01
N CYS A 558 -5.72 24.74 -16.18
CA CYS A 558 -4.39 24.60 -15.59
C CYS A 558 -3.39 25.61 -16.13
N GLU A 559 -3.47 25.98 -17.42
CA GLU A 559 -2.59 27.00 -18.02
C GLU A 559 -2.90 28.43 -17.55
N GLN A 560 -4.08 28.67 -16.94
CA GLN A 560 -4.56 30.00 -16.54
C GLN A 560 -4.62 30.21 -15.02
N ASP A 561 -4.58 29.12 -14.23
CA ASP A 561 -4.77 29.16 -12.79
C ASP A 561 -3.72 28.24 -12.10
N PRO A 562 -2.65 28.84 -11.53
CA PRO A 562 -1.62 28.11 -10.79
C PRO A 562 -2.18 27.22 -9.68
N ALA A 563 -3.17 27.70 -8.92
CA ALA A 563 -3.71 26.97 -7.78
C ALA A 563 -4.48 25.72 -8.23
N LYS A 564 -5.23 25.80 -9.34
CA LYS A 564 -5.88 24.63 -9.94
C LYS A 564 -4.87 23.61 -10.45
N CYS A 565 -3.82 24.06 -11.14
CA CYS A 565 -2.80 23.16 -11.68
C CYS A 565 -2.05 22.43 -10.56
N LEU A 566 -1.58 23.17 -9.54
CA LEU A 566 -0.91 22.61 -8.37
C LEU A 566 -1.83 21.67 -7.58
N GLY A 567 -3.10 22.03 -7.39
CA GLY A 567 -4.09 21.17 -6.74
C GLY A 567 -4.30 19.84 -7.47
N ALA A 568 -4.27 19.84 -8.81
CA ALA A 568 -4.37 18.62 -9.60
C ALA A 568 -3.13 17.72 -9.42
N ILE A 569 -1.92 18.30 -9.38
CA ILE A 569 -0.68 17.57 -9.10
C ILE A 569 -0.70 16.98 -7.69
N GLN A 570 -0.99 17.79 -6.67
CA GLN A 570 -1.03 17.37 -5.26
C GLN A 570 -2.01 16.21 -5.04
N LYS A 571 -3.21 16.30 -5.62
CA LYS A 571 -4.21 15.22 -5.54
C LYS A 571 -3.71 13.94 -6.20
N THR A 572 -3.03 14.07 -7.32
CA THR A 572 -2.49 12.93 -8.08
C THR A 572 -1.35 12.24 -7.32
N ARG A 573 -0.44 13.01 -6.71
CA ARG A 573 0.64 12.47 -5.86
C ARG A 573 0.08 11.69 -4.67
N SER A 574 -0.89 12.28 -3.96
CA SER A 574 -1.56 11.62 -2.83
C SER A 574 -2.27 10.31 -3.26
N LYS A 575 -2.90 10.32 -4.44
CA LYS A 575 -3.53 9.13 -5.03
C LYS A 575 -2.50 8.07 -5.37
N LEU A 576 -1.39 8.42 -6.01
CA LEU A 576 -0.32 7.48 -6.36
C LEU A 576 0.27 6.78 -5.13
N GLN A 577 0.48 7.49 -4.02
CA GLN A 577 0.94 6.89 -2.76
C GLN A 577 -0.10 5.91 -2.19
N THR A 578 -1.37 6.32 -2.17
CA THR A 578 -2.46 5.50 -1.63
C THR A 578 -2.71 4.25 -2.48
N ASP A 579 -2.71 4.39 -3.81
CA ASP A 579 -2.90 3.29 -4.75
C ASP A 579 -1.74 2.29 -4.66
N ALA A 580 -0.50 2.75 -4.50
CA ALA A 580 0.66 1.86 -4.33
C ALA A 580 0.55 0.96 -3.10
N ILE A 581 0.00 1.48 -1.99
CA ILE A 581 -0.31 0.67 -0.82
C ILE A 581 -1.44 -0.30 -1.14
N LYS A 582 -2.57 0.20 -1.63
CA LYS A 582 -3.79 -0.60 -1.85
C LYS A 582 -3.58 -1.75 -2.83
N ASN A 583 -2.77 -1.57 -3.88
CA ASN A 583 -2.47 -2.60 -4.88
C ASN A 583 -1.73 -3.80 -4.27
N GLY A 584 -1.01 -3.59 -3.17
CA GLY A 584 -0.35 -4.64 -2.39
C GLY A 584 -1.30 -5.59 -1.66
N PHE A 585 -2.57 -5.23 -1.49
CA PHE A 585 -3.50 -5.93 -0.61
C PHE A 585 -4.82 -6.26 -1.30
N GLN A 586 -5.54 -7.25 -0.76
CA GLN A 586 -6.89 -7.56 -1.19
C GLN A 586 -7.82 -6.37 -0.98
N SER A 587 -8.54 -5.97 -2.02
CA SER A 587 -9.49 -4.85 -1.97
C SER A 587 -10.67 -5.17 -1.05
N SER A 588 -11.05 -4.21 -0.19
CA SER A 588 -12.32 -4.23 0.53
C SER A 588 -13.28 -3.20 -0.06
N SER A 589 -14.49 -3.61 -0.40
CA SER A 589 -15.55 -2.70 -0.86
C SER A 589 -16.38 -2.12 0.30
N ASP A 590 -16.49 -2.86 1.41
CA ASP A 590 -17.25 -2.41 2.57
C ASP A 590 -16.38 -1.50 3.45
N LYS A 591 -16.96 -0.40 3.93
CA LYS A 591 -16.34 0.56 4.85
C LYS A 591 -16.73 0.31 6.30
N ALA A 592 -17.85 -0.37 6.54
CA ALA A 592 -18.35 -0.64 7.89
C ALA A 592 -17.42 -1.59 8.66
N ARG A 593 -17.56 -1.61 9.99
CA ARG A 593 -16.97 -2.68 10.81
C ARG A 593 -17.62 -4.01 10.44
N ARG A 594 -16.87 -5.10 10.62
CA ARG A 594 -17.40 -6.45 10.37
C ARG A 594 -18.50 -6.81 11.38
N GLN A 595 -19.25 -7.84 11.03
CA GLN A 595 -20.24 -8.43 11.94
C GLN A 595 -19.54 -9.19 13.09
N PRO A 596 -20.22 -9.33 14.25
CA PRO A 596 -19.72 -10.11 15.37
C PRO A 596 -19.49 -11.58 15.01
N ASN A 597 -18.41 -12.16 15.53
CA ASN A 597 -18.19 -13.61 15.50
C ASN A 597 -18.77 -14.29 16.76
N MET A 598 -18.76 -15.62 16.80
CA MET A 598 -19.33 -16.39 17.92
C MET A 598 -18.69 -16.09 19.26
N ASP A 599 -17.36 -15.92 19.30
CA ASP A 599 -16.65 -15.61 20.53
C ASP A 599 -16.99 -14.20 21.04
N GLU A 600 -17.22 -13.23 20.16
CA GLU A 600 -17.63 -11.87 20.56
C GLU A 600 -19.07 -11.81 21.06
N ILE A 601 -19.97 -12.62 20.50
CA ILE A 601 -21.34 -12.77 21.01
C ILE A 601 -21.30 -13.39 22.41
N ALA A 602 -20.48 -14.42 22.61
CA ALA A 602 -20.28 -15.04 23.92
C ALA A 602 -19.63 -14.07 24.91
N ALA A 603 -18.60 -13.34 24.48
CA ALA A 603 -17.92 -12.33 25.30
C ALA A 603 -18.89 -11.23 25.75
N ALA A 604 -19.72 -10.69 24.85
CA ALA A 604 -20.75 -9.73 25.19
C ALA A 604 -21.72 -10.30 26.25
N SER A 605 -22.15 -11.55 26.07
CA SER A 605 -23.06 -12.22 27.00
C SER A 605 -22.44 -12.44 28.40
N ILE A 606 -21.15 -12.78 28.46
CA ILE A 606 -20.40 -12.91 29.73
C ILE A 606 -20.27 -11.54 30.41
N ILE A 607 -19.91 -10.50 29.65
CA ILE A 607 -19.81 -9.13 30.16
C ILE A 607 -21.15 -8.66 30.74
N GLN A 608 -22.26 -8.92 30.05
CA GLN A 608 -23.62 -8.60 30.53
C GLN A 608 -23.93 -9.28 31.86
N GLN A 609 -23.58 -10.56 32.01
CA GLN A 609 -23.78 -11.30 33.26
C GLN A 609 -22.95 -10.76 34.42
N ILE A 610 -21.68 -10.41 34.16
CA ILE A 610 -20.80 -9.79 35.17
C ILE A 610 -21.38 -8.46 35.65
N LEU A 611 -21.81 -7.60 34.71
CA LEU A 611 -22.39 -6.30 35.03
C LEU A 611 -23.72 -6.45 35.80
N ALA A 612 -24.55 -7.41 35.43
CA ALA A 612 -25.83 -7.67 36.08
C ALA A 612 -25.68 -8.27 37.49
N ASN A 613 -24.63 -9.05 37.75
CA ASN A 613 -24.37 -9.66 39.05
C ASN A 613 -22.90 -9.54 39.48
N PRO A 614 -22.46 -8.38 40.00
CA PRO A 614 -21.07 -8.18 40.41
C PRO A 614 -20.58 -9.10 41.54
N ASP A 615 -21.48 -9.76 42.29
CA ASP A 615 -21.11 -10.72 43.34
C ASP A 615 -20.29 -11.91 42.81
N CYS A 616 -20.27 -12.14 41.50
CA CYS A 616 -19.42 -13.14 40.85
C CYS A 616 -17.94 -12.76 40.79
N ILE A 617 -17.57 -11.53 41.17
CA ILE A 617 -16.20 -11.00 41.09
C ILE A 617 -15.45 -11.29 42.40
N HIS A 618 -14.37 -12.05 42.29
CA HIS A 618 -13.42 -12.31 43.37
C HIS A 618 -12.09 -11.58 43.12
N ASP A 619 -11.13 -11.75 44.03
CA ASP A 619 -9.84 -11.03 43.98
C ASP A 619 -8.94 -11.50 42.83
N ASP A 620 -9.03 -12.77 42.42
CA ASP A 620 -8.18 -13.39 41.39
C ASP A 620 -8.95 -13.98 40.19
N HIS A 621 -10.28 -14.00 40.24
CA HIS A 621 -11.12 -14.58 39.19
C HIS A 621 -12.57 -14.08 39.23
N VAL A 622 -13.34 -14.43 38.19
CA VAL A 622 -14.80 -14.33 38.15
C VAL A 622 -15.41 -15.73 38.12
N LEU A 623 -16.46 -15.98 38.91
CA LEU A 623 -17.15 -17.28 38.97
C LEU A 623 -18.60 -17.16 38.50
N ILE A 624 -18.89 -17.68 37.31
CA ILE A 624 -20.25 -17.67 36.73
C ILE A 624 -20.65 -19.10 36.41
N ASN A 625 -21.80 -19.54 36.94
CA ASN A 625 -22.38 -20.87 36.68
C ASN A 625 -21.40 -22.04 36.86
N GLY A 626 -20.46 -21.92 37.81
CA GLY A 626 -19.44 -22.94 38.08
C GLY A 626 -18.18 -22.85 37.19
N GLN A 627 -18.12 -21.91 36.24
CA GLN A 627 -16.93 -21.62 35.44
C GLN A 627 -16.05 -20.56 36.11
N LYS A 628 -14.79 -20.92 36.35
CA LYS A 628 -13.76 -20.00 36.86
C LYS A 628 -13.08 -19.28 35.69
N LEU A 629 -13.26 -17.97 35.59
CA LEU A 629 -12.66 -17.10 34.57
C LEU A 629 -11.52 -16.28 35.19
N GLU A 630 -10.28 -16.60 34.83
CA GLU A 630 -9.08 -15.98 35.41
C GLU A 630 -8.55 -14.81 34.55
N GLU A 631 -7.52 -14.10 35.03
CA GLU A 631 -6.95 -12.93 34.33
C GLU A 631 -6.66 -13.16 32.85
N LYS A 632 -6.08 -14.32 32.51
CA LYS A 632 -5.74 -14.69 31.12
C LYS A 632 -6.97 -14.68 30.20
N PHE A 633 -8.13 -15.10 30.70
CA PHE A 633 -9.36 -15.10 29.91
C PHE A 633 -9.73 -13.66 29.50
N PHE A 634 -9.70 -12.72 30.45
CA PHE A 634 -10.02 -11.31 30.19
C PHE A 634 -8.98 -10.62 29.29
N ARG A 635 -7.70 -10.94 29.46
CA ARG A 635 -6.65 -10.49 28.52
C ARG A 635 -6.84 -11.05 27.12
N ASP A 636 -7.23 -12.33 27.01
CA ASP A 636 -7.53 -12.95 25.72
C ASP A 636 -8.74 -12.29 25.04
N LEU A 637 -9.77 -11.89 25.80
CA LEU A 637 -10.87 -11.10 25.25
C LEU A 637 -10.36 -9.77 24.67
N LEU A 638 -9.61 -8.98 25.45
CA LEU A 638 -9.04 -7.71 24.99
C LEU A 638 -8.13 -7.87 23.76
N ALA A 639 -7.36 -8.95 23.69
CA ALA A 639 -6.44 -9.21 22.59
C ALA A 639 -7.12 -9.71 21.30
N LYS A 640 -8.20 -10.51 21.42
CA LYS A 640 -8.79 -11.26 20.30
C LYS A 640 -10.13 -10.70 19.82
N CYS A 641 -10.94 -10.11 20.70
CA CYS A 641 -12.20 -9.49 20.33
C CYS A 641 -12.00 -8.09 19.74
N GLU A 642 -12.84 -7.72 18.77
CA GLU A 642 -13.04 -6.34 18.39
C GLU A 642 -14.00 -5.70 19.41
N MET A 643 -13.46 -5.05 20.45
CA MET A 643 -14.28 -4.52 21.56
C MET A 643 -15.30 -3.46 21.13
N ALA A 644 -15.09 -2.77 20.00
CA ALA A 644 -16.12 -1.91 19.42
C ALA A 644 -17.34 -2.71 18.90
N VAL A 645 -17.11 -3.90 18.33
CA VAL A 645 -18.15 -4.83 17.90
C VAL A 645 -18.84 -5.45 19.13
N VAL A 646 -18.08 -5.88 20.14
CA VAL A 646 -18.66 -6.32 21.43
C VAL A 646 -19.53 -5.23 22.06
N GLY A 647 -19.07 -3.98 22.06
CA GLY A 647 -19.83 -2.82 22.55
C GLY A 647 -21.16 -2.61 21.82
N SER A 648 -21.22 -2.90 20.51
CA SER A 648 -22.46 -2.81 19.73
C SER A 648 -23.54 -3.81 20.15
N LEU A 649 -23.16 -4.89 20.85
CA LEU A 649 -24.06 -5.90 21.41
C LEU A 649 -24.55 -5.56 22.82
N LEU A 650 -23.97 -4.55 23.46
CA LEU A 650 -24.38 -4.07 24.78
C LEU A 650 -25.53 -3.07 24.68
N ASN A 651 -26.34 -2.97 25.73
CA ASN A 651 -27.54 -2.15 25.78
C ASN A 651 -27.51 -1.11 26.93
N ASP A 652 -28.59 -0.35 27.07
CA ASP A 652 -28.68 0.72 28.08
C ASP A 652 -28.84 0.20 29.51
N THR A 653 -29.32 -1.04 29.70
CA THR A 653 -29.30 -1.70 31.01
C THR A 653 -27.88 -2.02 31.44
N ASP A 654 -27.05 -2.51 30.51
CA ASP A 654 -25.63 -2.77 30.77
C ASP A 654 -24.89 -1.48 31.15
N MET A 655 -25.26 -0.35 30.52
CA MET A 655 -24.79 0.97 30.92
C MET A 655 -25.22 1.37 32.33
N GLY A 656 -26.48 1.14 32.68
CA GLY A 656 -26.99 1.42 34.02
C GLY A 656 -26.27 0.60 35.10
N ASN A 657 -25.87 -0.63 34.75
CA ASN A 657 -25.20 -1.56 35.65
C ASN A 657 -23.77 -1.17 36.02
N ILE A 658 -23.15 -0.18 35.36
CA ILE A 658 -21.87 0.39 35.84
C ILE A 658 -21.99 0.84 37.29
N ASP A 659 -23.10 1.46 37.70
CA ASP A 659 -23.24 1.89 39.09
C ASP A 659 -23.30 0.70 40.06
N THR A 660 -23.88 -0.42 39.64
CA THR A 660 -23.94 -1.63 40.45
C THR A 660 -22.54 -2.23 40.60
N LEU A 661 -21.79 -2.34 39.49
CA LEU A 661 -20.39 -2.75 39.51
C LEU A 661 -19.53 -1.84 40.41
N MET A 662 -19.65 -0.52 40.27
CA MET A 662 -18.83 0.44 41.01
C MET A 662 -19.20 0.51 42.50
N ARG A 663 -20.43 0.16 42.89
CA ARG A 663 -20.78 -0.03 44.31
C ARG A 663 -20.13 -1.29 44.90
N HIS A 664 -20.04 -2.36 44.12
CA HIS A 664 -19.36 -3.59 44.53
C HIS A 664 -17.84 -3.36 44.64
N GLU A 665 -17.25 -2.69 43.64
CA GLU A 665 -15.82 -2.36 43.56
C GLU A 665 -15.46 -1.07 44.32
N LYS A 666 -16.17 -0.74 45.40
CA LYS A 666 -16.03 0.53 46.13
C LYS A 666 -14.60 0.80 46.60
N ASP A 667 -13.93 -0.23 47.12
CA ASP A 667 -12.61 -0.15 47.72
C ASP A 667 -11.48 -0.61 46.78
N THR A 668 -11.80 -0.94 45.52
CA THR A 668 -10.82 -1.40 44.54
C THR A 668 -9.92 -0.24 44.11
N GLU A 669 -8.62 -0.35 44.41
CA GLU A 669 -7.61 0.63 44.03
C GLU A 669 -7.17 0.46 42.58
N PHE A 670 -7.08 1.59 41.88
CA PHE A 670 -6.65 1.67 40.49
C PHE A 670 -5.38 2.51 40.40
N HIS A 671 -4.35 1.97 39.76
CA HIS A 671 -3.00 2.51 39.77
C HIS A 671 -2.66 3.11 38.41
N SER A 672 -2.23 4.37 38.39
CA SER A 672 -1.65 4.96 37.18
C SER A 672 -0.43 4.17 36.70
N THR A 673 -0.05 4.33 35.43
CA THR A 673 1.27 3.88 34.94
C THR A 673 2.42 4.72 35.51
N ASN A 674 2.14 5.93 36.02
CA ASN A 674 3.10 6.67 36.83
C ASN A 674 3.16 6.07 38.25
N THR A 675 4.29 5.47 38.60
CA THR A 675 4.51 4.80 39.89
C THR A 675 4.49 5.75 41.09
N GLU A 676 4.63 7.05 40.88
CA GLU A 676 4.56 8.07 41.94
C GLU A 676 3.13 8.62 42.16
N ALA A 677 2.17 8.27 41.30
CA ALA A 677 0.79 8.72 41.43
C ALA A 677 0.05 7.94 42.53
N VAL A 678 -0.80 8.64 43.28
CA VAL A 678 -1.62 8.05 44.34
C VAL A 678 -2.68 7.13 43.73
N PRO A 679 -2.83 5.87 44.20
CA PRO A 679 -3.91 5.00 43.77
C PRO A 679 -5.29 5.60 44.09
N VAL A 680 -6.27 5.35 43.22
CA VAL A 680 -7.64 5.88 43.38
C VAL A 680 -8.62 4.73 43.51
N LYS A 681 -9.51 4.82 44.50
CA LYS A 681 -10.62 3.87 44.67
C LYS A 681 -11.69 4.12 43.61
N ILE A 682 -11.68 3.31 42.55
CA ILE A 682 -12.48 3.56 41.34
C ILE A 682 -13.98 3.60 41.62
N GLY A 683 -14.48 2.66 42.43
CA GLY A 683 -15.90 2.57 42.75
C GLY A 683 -16.39 3.75 43.59
N GLU A 684 -15.63 4.15 44.61
CA GLU A 684 -15.94 5.33 45.41
C GLU A 684 -15.92 6.62 44.57
N TYR A 685 -14.91 6.78 43.72
CA TYR A 685 -14.81 7.93 42.81
C TYR A 685 -16.03 8.02 41.89
N TRP A 686 -16.34 6.95 41.17
CA TRP A 686 -17.46 6.92 40.22
C TRP A 686 -18.81 7.21 40.89
N ILE A 687 -19.10 6.58 42.03
CA ILE A 687 -20.39 6.76 42.71
C ILE A 687 -20.56 8.19 43.23
N ASN A 688 -19.49 8.81 43.71
CA ASN A 688 -19.53 10.21 44.12
C ASN A 688 -19.71 11.15 42.92
N ASP A 689 -19.01 10.90 41.82
CA ASP A 689 -19.19 11.63 40.56
C ASP A 689 -20.64 11.57 40.06
N GLN A 690 -21.21 10.36 39.96
CA GLN A 690 -22.59 10.17 39.50
C GLN A 690 -23.63 10.84 40.41
N ARG A 691 -23.41 10.87 41.73
CA ARG A 691 -24.30 11.57 42.67
C ARG A 691 -24.32 13.09 42.44
N ILE A 692 -23.16 13.67 42.11
CA ILE A 692 -22.99 15.12 41.93
C ILE A 692 -23.44 15.53 40.52
N ASN A 693 -22.91 14.87 39.50
CA ASN A 693 -23.00 15.27 38.10
C ASN A 693 -24.19 14.64 37.36
N ASN A 694 -24.71 13.50 37.84
CA ASN A 694 -25.84 12.79 37.23
C ASN A 694 -26.93 12.42 38.24
N SER A 695 -27.32 13.36 39.11
CA SER A 695 -28.34 13.16 40.15
C SER A 695 -29.72 12.69 39.65
N ARG A 696 -30.02 12.90 38.36
CA ARG A 696 -31.25 12.45 37.68
C ARG A 696 -31.17 11.03 37.13
N ASN A 697 -30.02 10.37 37.27
CA ASN A 697 -29.74 9.04 36.73
C ASN A 697 -30.08 8.92 35.23
N ASN A 698 -29.68 9.92 34.44
CA ASN A 698 -29.91 9.93 33.00
C ASN A 698 -28.87 9.04 32.30
N ILE A 699 -29.35 8.11 31.47
CA ILE A 699 -28.47 7.12 30.82
C ILE A 699 -27.53 7.75 29.79
N THR A 700 -27.98 8.75 29.05
CA THR A 700 -27.15 9.49 28.09
C THR A 700 -26.08 10.31 28.82
N GLN A 701 -26.41 10.90 29.96
CA GLN A 701 -25.42 11.58 30.80
C GLN A 701 -24.39 10.59 31.33
N LYS A 702 -24.82 9.40 31.78
CA LYS A 702 -23.91 8.33 32.24
C LYS A 702 -22.92 7.90 31.15
N LYS A 703 -23.36 7.82 29.89
CA LYS A 703 -22.48 7.59 28.73
C LYS A 703 -21.44 8.70 28.59
N HIS A 704 -21.85 9.97 28.70
CA HIS A 704 -20.91 11.10 28.69
C HIS A 704 -19.95 11.10 29.88
N ASP A 705 -20.40 10.72 31.07
CA ASP A 705 -19.56 10.68 32.28
C ASP A 705 -18.51 9.57 32.17
N LEU A 706 -18.85 8.41 31.59
CA LEU A 706 -17.88 7.36 31.27
C LEU A 706 -16.83 7.83 30.24
N ILE A 707 -17.26 8.58 29.23
CA ILE A 707 -16.35 9.18 28.24
C ILE A 707 -15.44 10.22 28.93
N PHE A 708 -15.98 11.01 29.87
CA PHE A 708 -15.21 11.99 30.63
C PHE A 708 -14.17 11.34 31.54
N LEU A 709 -14.50 10.23 32.19
CA LEU A 709 -13.55 9.40 32.95
C LEU A 709 -12.40 8.90 32.05
N MET A 710 -12.70 8.48 30.82
CA MET A 710 -11.68 8.08 29.84
C MET A 710 -10.80 9.26 29.42
N GLN A 711 -11.36 10.45 29.25
CA GLN A 711 -10.65 11.64 28.76
C GLN A 711 -9.75 12.28 29.83
N ASN A 712 -10.28 12.49 31.03
CA ASN A 712 -9.70 13.43 31.99
C ASN A 712 -8.82 12.75 33.07
N ASP A 713 -9.13 11.50 33.43
CA ASP A 713 -8.56 10.85 34.60
C ASP A 713 -7.37 9.95 34.26
N ALA A 714 -6.15 10.51 34.34
CA ALA A 714 -4.91 9.81 33.97
C ALA A 714 -4.62 8.56 34.82
N TRP A 715 -5.11 8.50 36.06
CA TRP A 715 -5.02 7.29 36.89
C TRP A 715 -5.83 6.13 36.30
N TYR A 716 -6.93 6.42 35.59
CA TYR A 716 -7.78 5.46 34.92
C TYR A 716 -7.28 5.15 33.50
N PHE A 717 -7.25 6.14 32.60
CA PHE A 717 -7.01 5.87 31.17
C PHE A 717 -5.60 5.35 30.90
N SER A 718 -4.60 5.73 31.71
CA SER A 718 -3.23 5.25 31.48
C SER A 718 -3.10 3.74 31.73
N ARG A 719 -3.76 3.23 32.77
CA ARG A 719 -3.81 1.81 33.11
C ARG A 719 -4.68 1.02 32.15
N VAL A 720 -5.89 1.51 31.85
CA VAL A 720 -6.81 0.92 30.86
C VAL A 720 -6.13 0.76 29.50
N ASN A 721 -5.51 1.84 28.99
CA ASN A 721 -4.81 1.78 27.70
C ASN A 721 -3.60 0.84 27.73
N ALA A 722 -2.86 0.77 28.84
CA ALA A 722 -1.72 -0.13 28.96
C ALA A 722 -2.15 -1.61 28.97
N ILE A 723 -3.22 -1.95 29.70
CA ILE A 723 -3.78 -3.30 29.80
C ILE A 723 -4.38 -3.73 28.46
N ALA A 724 -5.22 -2.89 27.85
CA ALA A 724 -5.88 -3.20 26.59
C ALA A 724 -4.86 -3.44 25.46
N GLN A 725 -3.71 -2.77 25.52
CA GLN A 725 -2.60 -2.94 24.58
C GLN A 725 -1.56 -3.99 25.04
N ASN A 726 -1.83 -4.70 26.13
CA ASN A 726 -0.97 -5.73 26.72
C ASN A 726 0.49 -5.29 26.92
N ARG A 727 0.68 -4.03 27.33
CA ARG A 727 1.99 -3.40 27.62
C ARG A 727 2.08 -2.90 29.06
N ASP A 728 1.10 -3.22 29.88
CA ASP A 728 1.07 -2.91 31.29
C ASP A 728 2.10 -3.75 32.07
N LYS A 729 2.46 -3.27 33.26
CA LYS A 729 3.28 -3.99 34.23
C LYS A 729 2.65 -3.86 35.61
N GLY A 730 2.63 -4.98 36.34
CA GLY A 730 2.16 -5.04 37.73
C GLY A 730 0.70 -4.65 37.93
N SER A 731 -0.17 -4.85 36.93
CA SER A 731 -1.62 -4.64 37.10
C SER A 731 -2.23 -5.75 37.93
N SER A 732 -3.25 -5.44 38.72
CA SER A 732 -4.07 -6.42 39.43
C SER A 732 -5.10 -7.08 38.52
N PHE A 733 -5.61 -8.25 38.94
CA PHE A 733 -6.72 -8.91 38.27
C PHE A 733 -7.94 -7.99 38.09
N LYS A 734 -8.31 -7.23 39.14
CA LYS A 734 -9.45 -6.31 39.10
C LYS A 734 -9.26 -5.17 38.11
N GLU A 735 -8.04 -4.64 37.94
CA GLU A 735 -7.74 -3.65 36.90
C GLU A 735 -7.91 -4.23 35.49
N VAL A 736 -7.49 -5.50 35.29
CA VAL A 736 -7.65 -6.21 34.01
C VAL A 736 -9.11 -6.50 33.71
N LEU A 737 -9.86 -6.98 34.69
CA LEU A 737 -11.29 -7.23 34.60
C LEU A 737 -12.04 -5.93 34.25
N ILE A 738 -11.84 -4.87 35.03
CA ILE A 738 -12.51 -3.58 34.81
C ILE A 738 -12.13 -3.02 33.43
N THR A 739 -10.88 -3.13 32.99
CA THR A 739 -10.48 -2.73 31.64
C THR A 739 -11.27 -3.49 30.57
N THR A 740 -11.44 -4.80 30.75
CA THR A 740 -12.16 -5.68 29.82
C THR A 740 -13.65 -5.34 29.75
N LEU A 741 -14.27 -4.97 30.87
CA LEU A 741 -15.66 -4.54 30.93
C LEU A 741 -15.84 -3.13 30.36
N MET A 742 -14.97 -2.19 30.72
CA MET A 742 -15.12 -0.78 30.38
C MET A 742 -14.78 -0.47 28.92
N THR A 743 -13.83 -1.18 28.30
CA THR A 743 -13.45 -0.93 26.89
C THR A 743 -14.65 -0.99 25.92
N PRO A 744 -15.46 -2.07 25.88
CA PRO A 744 -16.64 -2.14 25.01
C PRO A 744 -17.77 -1.20 25.47
N LEU A 745 -17.94 -0.97 26.78
CA LEU A 745 -18.92 -0.03 27.33
C LEU A 745 -18.62 1.43 26.92
N THR A 746 -17.34 1.84 26.97
CA THR A 746 -16.89 3.15 26.49
C THR A 746 -17.05 3.26 24.98
N SER A 747 -16.73 2.22 24.21
CA SER A 747 -16.97 2.23 22.75
C SER A 747 -18.46 2.38 22.43
N LYS A 748 -19.34 1.70 23.17
CA LYS A 748 -20.79 1.87 23.03
C LYS A 748 -21.22 3.31 23.33
N ALA A 749 -20.77 3.87 24.46
CA ALA A 749 -21.07 5.24 24.84
C ALA A 749 -20.65 6.24 23.74
N LEU A 750 -19.44 6.07 23.19
CA LEU A 750 -18.92 6.89 22.10
C LEU A 750 -19.79 6.80 20.84
N VAL A 751 -20.17 5.60 20.42
CA VAL A 751 -21.05 5.37 19.26
C VAL A 751 -22.42 6.00 19.46
N ASP A 752 -23.03 5.82 20.63
CA ASP A 752 -24.39 6.29 20.94
C ASP A 752 -24.46 7.82 21.08
N THR A 753 -23.37 8.47 21.51
CA THR A 753 -23.36 9.92 21.79
C THR A 753 -22.76 10.78 20.67
N SER A 754 -21.83 10.24 19.86
CA SER A 754 -21.14 11.02 18.83
C SER A 754 -22.09 11.38 17.69
N ARG A 755 -22.21 12.68 17.41
CA ARG A 755 -23.01 13.21 16.29
C ARG A 755 -22.19 14.00 15.28
N ALA A 756 -20.90 14.21 15.55
CA ALA A 756 -20.00 14.89 14.64
C ALA A 756 -19.74 14.04 13.38
N GLU A 757 -19.54 14.72 12.25
CA GLU A 757 -19.03 14.06 11.05
C GLU A 757 -17.61 13.53 11.30
N PRO A 758 -17.29 12.30 10.85
CA PRO A 758 -15.94 11.75 10.98
C PRO A 758 -14.90 12.64 10.27
N PRO A 759 -13.88 13.16 10.98
CA PRO A 759 -12.81 13.92 10.34
C PRO A 759 -11.95 13.02 9.44
N THR A 760 -11.46 13.57 8.34
CA THR A 760 -10.55 12.89 7.40
C THR A 760 -9.08 12.97 7.81
N ARG A 761 -8.75 13.77 8.83
CA ARG A 761 -7.40 13.93 9.36
C ARG A 761 -7.44 14.06 10.88
N LEU A 762 -6.65 13.23 11.54
CA LEU A 762 -6.52 13.18 13.00
C LEU A 762 -5.04 13.21 13.40
N PHE A 763 -4.75 13.71 14.59
CA PHE A 763 -3.41 13.75 15.18
C PHE A 763 -3.42 13.02 16.52
N ARG A 764 -2.38 12.24 16.79
CA ARG A 764 -2.15 11.58 18.07
C ARG A 764 -0.74 11.87 18.56
N GLY A 765 -0.65 12.48 19.74
CA GLY A 765 0.61 12.75 20.42
C GLY A 765 1.05 11.56 21.25
N LEU A 766 2.34 11.19 21.14
CA LEU A 766 2.97 10.10 21.86
C LEU A 766 4.33 10.57 22.41
N SER A 767 4.74 9.97 23.51
CA SER A 767 6.07 10.18 24.10
C SER A 767 6.80 8.86 24.19
N PHE A 768 7.86 8.71 23.38
CA PHE A 768 8.70 7.51 23.34
C PHE A 768 10.17 7.83 23.60
N SER A 769 10.95 6.82 23.98
CA SER A 769 12.40 6.96 24.04
C SER A 769 12.99 7.23 22.65
N GLU A 770 14.13 7.92 22.59
CA GLU A 770 14.83 8.19 21.32
C GLU A 770 15.15 6.89 20.55
N GLU A 771 15.57 5.84 21.25
CA GLU A 771 15.85 4.52 20.67
C GLU A 771 14.61 3.90 20.01
N PHE A 772 13.47 3.91 20.70
CA PHE A 772 12.22 3.38 20.14
C PHE A 772 11.75 4.23 18.96
N THR A 773 11.83 5.56 19.07
CA THR A 773 11.49 6.48 17.97
C THR A 773 12.35 6.23 16.73
N LYS A 774 13.65 5.99 16.90
CA LYS A 774 14.54 5.61 15.79
C LYS A 774 14.10 4.30 15.13
N GLY A 775 13.75 3.29 15.93
CA GLY A 775 13.18 2.04 15.41
C GLY A 775 11.90 2.23 14.60
N LEU A 776 11.02 3.16 15.02
CA LEU A 776 9.82 3.52 14.26
C LEU A 776 10.15 4.21 12.93
N ILE A 777 11.13 5.12 12.94
CA ILE A 777 11.61 5.82 11.72
C ILE A 777 12.12 4.80 10.72
N ASP A 778 12.94 3.84 11.16
CA ASP A 778 13.52 2.80 10.30
C ASP A 778 12.43 1.89 9.69
N GLN A 779 11.46 1.46 10.50
CA GLN A 779 10.31 0.67 10.05
C GLN A 779 9.44 1.43 9.03
N ALA A 780 9.09 2.68 9.33
CA ALA A 780 8.27 3.51 8.46
C ALA A 780 8.97 3.81 7.12
N ASN A 781 10.25 4.19 7.16
CA ASN A 781 11.02 4.46 5.94
C ASN A 781 11.22 3.20 5.10
N THR A 782 11.36 2.02 5.73
CA THR A 782 11.43 0.73 5.01
C THR A 782 10.14 0.45 4.24
N ILE A 783 8.97 0.73 4.84
CA ILE A 783 7.67 0.63 4.15
C ILE A 783 7.61 1.62 2.99
N ILE A 784 7.90 2.91 3.24
CA ILE A 784 7.79 3.98 2.24
C ILE A 784 8.70 3.70 1.04
N ALA A 785 9.93 3.23 1.28
CA ALA A 785 10.89 2.94 0.22
C ALA A 785 10.60 1.66 -0.56
N ASN A 786 9.70 0.78 -0.10
CA ASN A 786 9.31 -0.42 -0.86
C ASN A 786 7.87 -0.34 -1.38
N THR A 787 7.22 0.82 -1.26
CA THR A 787 5.84 1.04 -1.70
C THR A 787 5.82 2.11 -2.79
N GLU A 788 5.82 1.67 -4.05
CA GLU A 788 5.88 2.52 -5.23
C GLU A 788 4.89 2.05 -6.29
N ASN A 789 4.32 3.00 -7.03
CA ASN A 789 3.52 2.71 -8.22
C ASN A 789 4.44 2.78 -9.44
N THR A 790 4.82 1.62 -9.93
CA THR A 790 5.67 1.45 -11.12
C THR A 790 4.83 1.36 -12.40
N LEU A 791 5.50 1.46 -13.55
CA LEU A 791 4.84 1.56 -14.84
C LEU A 791 4.69 0.21 -15.56
N PHE A 792 5.68 -0.68 -15.43
CA PHE A 792 5.73 -1.96 -16.14
C PHE A 792 5.85 -3.16 -15.18
N THR A 793 6.62 -3.01 -14.11
CA THR A 793 6.98 -4.10 -13.20
C THR A 793 6.15 -4.03 -11.93
N ASP A 794 5.29 -5.01 -11.65
CA ASP A 794 4.51 -5.02 -10.40
C ASP A 794 5.39 -5.30 -9.16
N LEU A 795 5.43 -4.37 -8.21
CA LEU A 795 6.18 -4.48 -6.95
C LEU A 795 5.27 -4.70 -5.72
N SER A 796 3.98 -4.96 -5.95
CA SER A 796 2.97 -5.12 -4.90
C SER A 796 3.32 -6.19 -3.87
N THR A 797 4.04 -7.26 -4.27
CA THR A 797 4.46 -8.34 -3.38
C THR A 797 5.54 -7.91 -2.37
N GLU A 798 6.48 -7.06 -2.77
CA GLU A 798 7.49 -6.53 -1.84
C GLU A 798 6.88 -5.47 -0.92
N ALA A 799 5.97 -4.63 -1.43
CA ALA A 799 5.20 -3.69 -0.62
C ALA A 799 4.40 -4.43 0.47
N PHE A 800 3.64 -5.47 0.08
CA PHE A 800 2.91 -6.34 1.01
C PHE A 800 3.82 -6.89 2.11
N LYS A 801 4.94 -7.50 1.72
CA LYS A 801 5.92 -8.08 2.65
C LYS A 801 6.45 -7.05 3.63
N GLN A 802 6.91 -5.90 3.15
CA GLN A 802 7.52 -4.88 4.01
C GLN A 802 6.51 -4.22 4.95
N ILE A 803 5.27 -4.02 4.50
CA ILE A 803 4.19 -3.54 5.37
C ILE A 803 3.86 -4.57 6.45
N LYS A 804 3.71 -5.86 6.12
CA LYS A 804 3.41 -6.89 7.13
C LYS A 804 4.55 -7.10 8.13
N LEU A 805 5.80 -6.92 7.73
CA LEU A 805 6.98 -7.05 8.61
C LEU A 805 7.16 -5.86 9.56
N ASN A 806 6.77 -4.65 9.13
CA ASN A 806 7.08 -3.40 9.82
C ASN A 806 5.81 -2.62 10.23
N ASP A 807 4.65 -3.29 10.31
CA ASP A 807 3.37 -2.67 10.56
C ASP A 807 3.32 -1.97 11.94
N LEU A 808 3.06 -0.65 11.91
CA LEU A 808 2.98 0.20 13.10
C LEU A 808 1.55 0.34 13.66
N SER A 809 0.56 -0.24 12.99
CA SER A 809 -0.87 -0.11 13.33
C SER A 809 -1.19 -0.54 14.75
N LYS A 810 -0.46 -1.55 15.27
CA LYS A 810 -0.69 -2.10 16.61
C LYS A 810 -0.55 -1.06 17.73
N ILE A 811 0.27 -0.01 17.55
CA ILE A 811 0.48 1.07 18.52
C ILE A 811 -0.82 1.84 18.83
N SER A 812 -1.71 1.94 17.85
CA SER A 812 -3.00 2.63 17.94
C SER A 812 -4.19 1.66 18.07
N SER A 813 -3.93 0.36 18.23
CA SER A 813 -4.96 -0.68 18.24
C SER A 813 -5.39 -1.08 19.67
N ARG A 814 -6.45 -1.91 19.75
CA ARG A 814 -6.97 -2.61 20.94
C ARG A 814 -7.54 -1.74 22.06
N THR A 815 -7.44 -0.42 21.98
CA THR A 815 -8.04 0.51 22.93
C THR A 815 -8.78 1.65 22.22
N ASN A 816 -9.59 2.40 22.97
CA ASN A 816 -10.24 3.63 22.52
C ASN A 816 -9.22 4.77 22.47
N ALA A 817 -8.40 4.78 21.42
CA ALA A 817 -7.25 5.67 21.29
C ALA A 817 -7.68 7.14 21.11
N SER A 818 -7.24 8.00 22.04
CA SER A 818 -7.43 9.45 21.96
C SER A 818 -6.66 10.09 20.79
N THR A 819 -7.32 10.98 20.05
CA THR A 819 -6.82 11.73 18.90
C THR A 819 -7.45 13.13 18.87
N THR A 820 -6.92 14.06 18.09
CA THR A 820 -7.45 15.42 17.95
C THR A 820 -7.40 15.89 16.50
N THR A 821 -8.26 16.82 16.10
CA THR A 821 -8.13 17.53 14.82
C THR A 821 -7.19 18.75 14.89
N ASN A 822 -6.76 19.13 16.10
CA ASN A 822 -5.90 20.29 16.34
C ASN A 822 -4.45 19.86 16.62
N ILE A 823 -3.57 20.04 15.63
CA ILE A 823 -2.15 19.69 15.74
C ILE A 823 -1.43 20.46 16.87
N ASN A 824 -1.86 21.68 17.20
CA ASN A 824 -1.22 22.48 18.25
C ASN A 824 -1.40 21.85 19.63
N LEU A 825 -2.45 21.04 19.84
CA LEU A 825 -2.63 20.33 21.11
C LEU A 825 -1.50 19.32 21.34
N VAL A 826 -1.13 18.55 20.31
CA VAL A 826 -0.06 17.54 20.40
C VAL A 826 1.34 18.17 20.38
N ILE A 827 1.50 19.32 19.70
CA ILE A 827 2.78 20.03 19.61
C ILE A 827 3.05 20.87 20.87
N GLU A 828 2.14 21.76 21.22
CA GLU A 828 2.38 22.83 22.19
C GLU A 828 1.93 22.45 23.61
N THR A 829 0.75 21.84 23.74
CA THR A 829 0.14 21.52 25.04
C THR A 829 0.75 20.25 25.62
N TRP A 830 0.73 19.15 24.86
CA TRP A 830 1.26 17.86 25.31
C TRP A 830 2.77 17.70 25.09
N ASP A 831 3.38 18.57 24.29
CA ASP A 831 4.82 18.55 23.95
C ASP A 831 5.32 17.14 23.54
N SER A 832 4.53 16.46 22.70
CA SER A 832 4.83 15.10 22.25
C SER A 832 6.03 15.07 21.31
N ASN A 833 6.94 14.11 21.50
CA ASN A 833 8.11 13.91 20.63
C ASN A 833 7.79 13.03 19.41
N VAL A 834 6.68 12.30 19.42
CA VAL A 834 6.16 11.54 18.27
C VAL A 834 4.72 11.95 17.99
N ILE A 835 4.43 12.29 16.75
CA ILE A 835 3.07 12.64 16.28
C ILE A 835 2.67 11.64 15.20
N PHE A 836 1.52 11.00 15.36
CA PHE A 836 0.88 10.25 14.29
C PHE A 836 -0.20 11.12 13.65
N GLU A 837 0.04 11.55 12.41
CA GLU A 837 -0.97 12.17 11.55
C GLU A 837 -1.70 11.06 10.78
N MET A 838 -2.95 10.79 11.12
CA MET A 838 -3.76 9.72 10.55
C MET A 838 -4.70 10.31 9.49
N LEU A 839 -4.46 9.97 8.22
CA LEU A 839 -5.32 10.33 7.10
C LEU A 839 -6.35 9.21 6.88
N ASP A 840 -7.63 9.59 6.92
CA ASP A 840 -8.77 8.69 6.70
C ASP A 840 -9.67 9.21 5.56
N PRO A 841 -9.15 9.28 4.31
CA PRO A 841 -9.92 9.78 3.18
C PRO A 841 -11.12 8.89 2.83
N ASP A 842 -11.08 7.61 3.22
CA ASP A 842 -12.12 6.63 2.91
C ASP A 842 -13.15 6.44 4.03
N GLY A 843 -12.94 7.02 5.22
CA GLY A 843 -13.86 6.93 6.37
C GLY A 843 -13.86 5.56 7.02
N LEU A 844 -12.68 4.96 7.19
CA LEU A 844 -12.45 3.59 7.66
C LEU A 844 -12.20 3.51 9.17
N LEU A 845 -11.73 4.59 9.81
CA LEU A 845 -11.36 4.58 11.24
C LEU A 845 -12.57 4.72 12.17
N HIS A 846 -13.70 5.21 11.66
CA HIS A 846 -14.93 5.46 12.41
C HIS A 846 -14.74 6.26 13.72
N PRO A 847 -13.98 7.39 13.71
CA PRO A 847 -13.74 8.19 14.92
C PRO A 847 -15.05 8.68 15.54
N LYS A 848 -15.06 8.76 16.88
CA LYS A 848 -16.20 9.26 17.66
C LYS A 848 -15.79 10.46 18.51
N GLN A 849 -16.63 11.49 18.49
CA GLN A 849 -16.41 12.71 19.26
C GLN A 849 -16.31 12.40 20.77
N VAL A 850 -15.30 12.98 21.41
CA VAL A 850 -15.09 12.96 22.86
C VAL A 850 -15.32 14.36 23.40
N GLY A 851 -16.14 14.48 24.44
CA GLY A 851 -16.48 15.75 25.07
C GLY A 851 -17.24 16.72 24.14
N ARG A 852 -17.18 18.01 24.46
CA ARG A 852 -17.75 19.09 23.63
C ARG A 852 -16.67 19.71 22.77
N HIS A 853 -17.00 20.06 21.53
CA HIS A 853 -16.08 20.76 20.62
C HIS A 853 -16.46 22.23 20.49
N GLY A 854 -15.47 23.09 20.66
CA GLY A 854 -15.57 24.55 20.54
C GLY A 854 -14.18 25.19 20.62
N ALA A 855 -14.14 26.51 20.51
CA ALA A 855 -12.89 27.26 20.68
C ALA A 855 -12.29 26.99 22.07
N GLY A 856 -10.99 26.66 22.12
CA GLY A 856 -10.27 26.35 23.36
C GLY A 856 -10.48 24.93 23.91
N THR A 857 -11.22 24.06 23.21
CA THR A 857 -11.35 22.63 23.58
C THR A 857 -10.25 21.79 22.95
N GLU A 858 -10.09 20.55 23.41
CA GLU A 858 -9.14 19.58 22.85
C GLU A 858 -9.54 19.07 21.46
N SER A 859 -10.78 19.34 21.01
CA SER A 859 -11.32 18.82 19.74
C SER A 859 -11.08 17.31 19.58
N GLU A 860 -11.26 16.58 20.68
CA GLU A 860 -10.85 15.18 20.79
C GLU A 860 -11.83 14.23 20.07
N PHE A 861 -11.26 13.23 19.42
CA PHE A 861 -11.94 12.06 18.90
C PHE A 861 -11.29 10.79 19.44
N SER A 862 -12.09 9.77 19.70
CA SER A 862 -11.62 8.43 20.05
C SER A 862 -11.73 7.49 18.85
N VAL A 863 -10.69 6.68 18.64
CA VAL A 863 -10.59 5.68 17.58
C VAL A 863 -10.29 4.32 18.20
N TYR A 864 -11.22 3.37 18.08
CA TYR A 864 -10.91 1.96 18.26
C TYR A 864 -10.55 1.36 16.90
N LEU A 865 -9.26 1.15 16.61
CA LEU A 865 -8.82 0.72 15.27
C LEU A 865 -9.52 -0.60 14.84
N PRO A 866 -10.27 -0.65 13.72
CA PRO A 866 -10.82 -1.89 13.19
C PRO A 866 -9.70 -2.90 12.87
N GLU A 867 -9.96 -4.19 13.07
CA GLU A 867 -8.93 -5.23 12.93
C GLU A 867 -8.50 -5.51 11.48
N ASP A 868 -9.29 -5.09 10.51
CA ASP A 868 -9.02 -5.19 9.07
C ASP A 868 -8.51 -3.86 8.49
N VAL A 869 -8.20 -2.87 9.31
CA VAL A 869 -7.65 -1.57 8.90
C VAL A 869 -6.24 -1.38 9.45
N ALA A 870 -5.30 -1.12 8.55
CA ALA A 870 -3.95 -0.71 8.89
C ALA A 870 -3.74 0.79 8.72
N LEU A 871 -2.90 1.37 9.58
CA LEU A 871 -2.32 2.70 9.43
C LEU A 871 -0.96 2.53 8.77
N VAL A 872 -0.90 2.70 7.45
CA VAL A 872 0.33 2.49 6.67
C VAL A 872 1.09 3.82 6.49
N PRO A 873 2.37 3.91 6.86
CA PRO A 873 3.12 5.17 6.79
C PRO A 873 3.41 5.56 5.34
N VAL A 874 3.17 6.82 5.01
CA VAL A 874 3.48 7.43 3.70
C VAL A 874 4.57 8.49 3.79
N LYS A 875 4.83 9.01 5.00
CA LYS A 875 5.81 10.09 5.24
C LYS A 875 6.31 10.07 6.68
N VAL A 876 7.58 10.44 6.87
CA VAL A 876 8.21 10.68 8.17
C VAL A 876 8.93 12.02 8.12
N THR A 877 8.62 12.94 9.04
CA THR A 877 9.15 14.31 9.05
C THR A 877 9.79 14.64 10.39
N LEU A 878 10.95 15.28 10.36
CA LEU A 878 11.49 15.96 11.54
C LEU A 878 10.80 17.32 11.69
N ASP A 879 9.99 17.47 12.73
CA ASP A 879 9.15 18.63 13.01
C ASP A 879 9.68 19.46 14.19
N GLY A 880 10.93 19.92 14.05
CA GLY A 880 11.63 20.69 15.07
C GLY A 880 11.92 19.89 16.34
N LYS A 881 11.76 20.54 17.50
CA LYS A 881 12.12 19.99 18.82
C LYS A 881 11.01 20.17 19.84
N THR A 882 11.02 19.33 20.87
CA THR A 882 10.20 19.50 22.08
C THR A 882 10.76 20.60 22.98
N LYS A 883 9.99 21.04 23.98
CA LYS A 883 10.49 22.00 25.00
C LYS A 883 11.64 21.43 25.82
N LYS A 884 11.80 20.09 25.83
CA LYS A 884 12.93 19.38 26.44
C LYS A 884 14.17 19.29 25.55
N GLY A 885 14.10 19.77 24.30
CA GLY A 885 15.20 19.78 23.35
C GLY A 885 15.39 18.50 22.54
N GLU A 886 14.50 17.51 22.71
CA GLU A 886 14.45 16.28 21.93
C GLU A 886 13.90 16.57 20.53
N ASN A 887 14.33 15.82 19.52
CA ASN A 887 13.75 15.91 18.18
C ASN A 887 12.30 15.42 18.19
N ARG A 888 11.43 16.14 17.46
CA ARG A 888 10.03 15.75 17.27
C ARG A 888 9.84 15.14 15.89
N TYR A 889 9.21 13.99 15.80
CA TYR A 889 8.95 13.32 14.52
C TYR A 889 7.46 13.15 14.25
N ALA A 890 7.01 13.57 13.07
CA ALA A 890 5.65 13.39 12.59
C ALA A 890 5.61 12.26 11.54
N PHE A 891 4.83 11.23 11.83
CA PHE A 891 4.56 10.09 10.95
C PHE A 891 3.17 10.28 10.34
N THR A 892 3.10 10.47 9.03
CA THR A 892 1.83 10.53 8.32
C THR A 892 1.45 9.13 7.85
N PHE A 893 0.27 8.68 8.25
CA PHE A 893 -0.32 7.39 7.91
C PHE A 893 -1.54 7.57 7.01
N VAL A 894 -1.80 6.57 6.18
CA VAL A 894 -3.08 6.43 5.46
C VAL A 894 -3.78 5.18 5.98
N ALA A 895 -5.06 5.31 6.34
CA ALA A 895 -5.89 4.18 6.70
C ALA A 895 -6.21 3.32 5.46
N VAL A 896 -5.89 2.03 5.51
CA VAL A 896 -6.13 1.08 4.42
C VAL A 896 -6.85 -0.14 4.98
N LYS A 897 -8.01 -0.45 4.41
CA LYS A 897 -8.82 -1.61 4.79
C LYS A 897 -8.54 -2.79 3.86
N SER A 898 -8.21 -3.94 4.43
CA SER A 898 -8.03 -5.19 3.70
C SER A 898 -8.23 -6.41 4.60
N PRO A 899 -8.84 -7.50 4.08
CA PRO A 899 -8.86 -8.79 4.77
C PRO A 899 -7.48 -9.32 5.16
N ASP A 900 -6.42 -8.91 4.46
CA ASP A 900 -5.05 -9.34 4.75
C ASP A 900 -4.51 -8.81 6.10
N PHE A 901 -5.16 -7.79 6.68
CA PHE A 901 -4.84 -7.28 8.02
C PHE A 901 -5.56 -8.03 9.14
N ILE A 902 -6.62 -8.79 8.82
CA ILE A 902 -7.39 -9.54 9.82
C ILE A 902 -6.45 -10.50 10.57
N PRO A 903 -6.34 -10.39 11.90
CA PRO A 903 -5.55 -11.30 12.68
C PRO A 903 -6.21 -12.68 12.69
N ARG A 904 -5.39 -13.74 12.51
CA ARG A 904 -5.88 -15.11 12.65
C ARG A 904 -5.92 -15.47 14.14
N HIS A 905 -7.12 -15.43 14.72
CA HIS A 905 -7.39 -15.93 16.06
C HIS A 905 -8.05 -17.31 15.99
N GLU A 906 -7.57 -18.23 16.82
CA GLU A 906 -8.27 -19.50 17.04
C GLU A 906 -9.58 -19.23 17.78
N SER A 907 -10.71 -19.68 17.25
CA SER A 907 -12.03 -19.56 17.87
C SER A 907 -12.18 -20.48 19.08
N GLY A 908 -13.05 -20.15 20.04
CA GLY A 908 -13.32 -20.98 21.22
C GLY A 908 -12.98 -20.31 22.54
N TYR A 909 -12.17 -19.24 22.52
CA TYR A 909 -11.63 -18.59 23.71
C TYR A 909 -12.70 -17.94 24.61
N ALA A 910 -13.86 -17.58 24.06
CA ALA A 910 -15.00 -17.04 24.82
C ALA A 910 -16.23 -17.95 24.76
N VAL A 911 -16.49 -18.58 23.61
CA VAL A 911 -17.69 -19.42 23.43
C VAL A 911 -17.60 -20.74 24.20
N GLU A 912 -16.44 -21.35 24.37
CA GLU A 912 -16.35 -22.61 25.13
C GLU A 912 -16.63 -22.42 26.63
N PRO A 913 -16.05 -21.42 27.33
CA PRO A 913 -16.46 -21.13 28.70
C PRO A 913 -17.93 -20.71 28.82
N PHE A 914 -18.52 -20.12 27.78
CA PHE A 914 -19.94 -19.73 27.80
C PHE A 914 -20.91 -20.92 27.65
N LEU A 915 -20.51 -21.96 26.91
CA LEU A 915 -21.32 -23.16 26.69
C LEU A 915 -21.28 -24.13 27.88
N ARG A 916 -20.17 -24.15 28.63
CA ARG A 916 -20.02 -24.95 29.86
C ARG A 916 -20.70 -24.27 31.05
#